data_AF-A0A8J4DVN9-F1
#
_entry.id   AF-A0A8J4DVN9-F1
#
_cell.length_a   1.000
_cell.length_b   1.000
_cell.length_c   1.000
_cell.angle_alpha   90.00
_cell.angle_beta   90.00
_cell.angle_gamma   90.00
#
_symmetry.space_group_name_H-M   'P 1'
#
loop_
_entity.id
_entity.type
_entity.pdbx_description
1 polymer ?
#
loop_
_entity_poly.entity_id
_entity_poly.type
_entity_poly.pdbx_seq_one_letter_code
_entity_poly.pdbx_strand_id
1 'polypeptide(L)'
;MRNRSDGSPETEAVGPEAEQTTAAPAGRGAAEAAPEGAQGAYASGGNAAVTAVLARPDEKPAAGAPLVGDMSMLAGNAATARLAADRSTADGGSATSGPGPLATAGPTSLAGPVSPAGPMSAPVAIPSLSAPAPPAAMSVAPVTAGPVAAPPTVEAVTATPAEVAGMVEPTVARLQTKIQQAAAAARTSVTDAYDLQIAGVRTTADGAALAITTAAGEEKAAFDAQVQADRQRLADAHRIAVEQAQTWIAGLKQELAAAAEAESARAAGESQQRAGAVQADAQNASTADDPDLAGAQRKVAGDIGADTAGAMRQDGAQLAGRVRTQAADHAAVNYDGPLAEHIAALDAAVAPAVQLIDELHPQVNALLDSQAADAVTAVQALGAQTIASLEQQRGTALAEVDAWESQATATAQEAGGQAGQALMSFDQEVREESPDAVEGALGPIGDELTARLDELVQAHRGIADTTGNQVRQGLVAGGDTAAQEIRDAAGRVRQQLGEGITEAEGRITDASRQFVTATGDAHGPAMRQLGATVDAGLTAQDDLAGQARAQTADASGKVADEHARLKEEERRKAEAEEEKSWWDRVTDWAAELYASVRKWFKETFGDFWGGLLFGILSGLAMVAVGLLLGGLVILIAKVSAIAALVTAVVLLLAGIGLGIHARFQQFYADNPGQSAGFWKGLGLVGLGIADLTGIPFIVEGVVGQRAFGKEMDAFESSERIGQGVVFLFTVLFTAKKLIKGKAAPEEVGPVAGAEEAALAAAKRGQAVEAAASRLGVEGAEQLDALGVAYDVAKEFSAPFIVDVANKMLPLIKADAAEGAVIVFVGRDGHSLAVATQALDPQFFASSCREVVLSRAVVESAVLDLEQNAGKAFPEIADFRQAAGKVDPADIPGARQTLANYLSENGLPIGEEGRPIVLVDTSFKGTVQELLAAVFPENRWKGYLAFFGESSTDPHPGSKQGMVLHLEAHESNGGRPVSEMPADPGRTFQNKDAVATIEETLHGTDSSPKGFKDGKPFQVPQSEEGGDPLKGFVPQRVAPEYADPKMREAVKDVNLQAVKDEAERIAALRDAGGDWEKELADGANRFTEQVRKWAGREEDVDPQFARVMDSFVRRGDKDAVGTLAKALGRSSLSEAEKSAIWYEYDALPTVKAREAFAAAKAEELR
;
A
#
# COMPACT_ATOMS: atom_id res chain seq x y z
N MET A 1 12.97 -49.83 -11.78
CA MET A 1 12.13 -50.77 -12.56
C MET A 1 11.26 -49.96 -13.53
N ARG A 2 11.00 -50.51 -14.73
CA ARG A 2 10.37 -49.95 -15.98
C ARG A 2 9.03 -49.20 -15.72
N ASN A 3 8.63 -48.07 -16.34
CA ASN A 3 8.62 -47.49 -17.71
C ASN A 3 7.43 -47.93 -18.62
N ARG A 4 6.74 -46.93 -19.24
CA ARG A 4 5.66 -46.90 -20.29
C ARG A 4 4.29 -46.34 -19.82
N SER A 5 3.52 -45.57 -20.60
CA SER A 5 3.65 -45.02 -21.98
C SER A 5 2.50 -44.05 -22.30
N ASP A 6 2.75 -43.19 -23.28
CA ASP A 6 1.87 -42.24 -23.98
C ASP A 6 0.53 -42.78 -24.52
N GLY A 7 -0.40 -41.85 -24.78
CA GLY A 7 -1.54 -42.04 -25.68
C GLY A 7 -2.31 -40.73 -25.94
N SER A 8 -1.99 -40.03 -27.03
CA SER A 8 -2.84 -38.99 -27.64
C SER A 8 -3.97 -39.60 -28.48
N PRO A 9 -5.14 -38.94 -28.66
CA PRO A 9 -6.27 -39.49 -29.39
C PRO A 9 -6.33 -39.06 -30.87
N GLU A 10 -6.82 -39.98 -31.71
CA GLU A 10 -7.22 -39.76 -33.10
C GLU A 10 -8.67 -39.23 -33.24
N THR A 11 -8.87 -38.63 -34.40
CA THR A 11 -9.96 -37.86 -34.99
C THR A 11 -11.23 -38.62 -35.44
N GLU A 12 -12.23 -37.82 -35.84
CA GLU A 12 -13.39 -38.08 -36.75
C GLU A 12 -14.77 -38.30 -36.07
N ALA A 13 -15.92 -37.74 -36.52
CA ALA A 13 -16.24 -36.74 -37.54
C ALA A 13 -17.77 -36.40 -37.55
N VAL A 14 -18.13 -35.35 -38.30
CA VAL A 14 -19.40 -35.06 -39.03
C VAL A 14 -20.64 -34.48 -38.29
N GLY A 15 -21.11 -33.32 -38.77
CA GLY A 15 -22.37 -32.62 -38.42
C GLY A 15 -23.65 -33.23 -39.03
N PRO A 16 -24.80 -32.51 -39.10
CA PRO A 16 -24.93 -31.30 -39.93
C PRO A 16 -25.87 -30.17 -39.41
N GLU A 17 -25.91 -29.09 -40.21
CA GLU A 17 -26.84 -27.95 -40.37
C GLU A 17 -28.35 -28.31 -40.20
N ALA A 18 -29.36 -27.47 -39.99
CA ALA A 18 -29.69 -26.04 -40.20
C ALA A 18 -30.89 -25.71 -39.23
N GLU A 19 -31.28 -24.48 -38.90
CA GLU A 19 -32.19 -23.63 -39.71
C GLU A 19 -32.40 -22.28 -39.01
N GLN A 20 -32.38 -21.22 -39.81
CA GLN A 20 -32.89 -19.88 -39.49
C GLN A 20 -34.42 -19.88 -39.51
N THR A 21 -35.06 -19.27 -38.51
CA THR A 21 -36.39 -18.68 -38.68
C THR A 21 -36.51 -17.34 -37.96
N THR A 22 -36.62 -16.31 -38.79
CA THR A 22 -37.09 -14.95 -38.50
C THR A 22 -38.57 -14.94 -38.07
N ALA A 23 -38.92 -14.19 -37.03
CA ALA A 23 -40.27 -13.66 -36.86
C ALA A 23 -40.28 -12.38 -36.01
N ALA A 24 -40.55 -11.24 -36.67
CA ALA A 24 -41.18 -10.09 -36.02
C ALA A 24 -42.68 -10.41 -35.76
N PRO A 25 -43.36 -9.67 -34.86
CA PRO A 25 -44.13 -8.55 -35.39
C PRO A 25 -44.27 -7.31 -34.47
N ALA A 26 -44.55 -6.18 -35.14
CA ALA A 26 -45.42 -5.03 -34.80
C ALA A 26 -45.92 -4.89 -33.34
N GLY A 27 -45.88 -3.71 -32.70
CA GLY A 27 -46.22 -2.39 -33.21
C GLY A 27 -47.59 -1.94 -32.66
N ARG A 28 -47.59 -0.97 -31.73
CA ARG A 28 -48.67 -0.07 -31.24
C ARG A 28 -48.15 0.49 -29.89
N GLY A 29 -48.23 1.74 -29.51
CA GLY A 29 -49.01 2.90 -29.93
C GLY A 29 -49.17 3.77 -28.67
N ALA A 30 -48.87 5.06 -28.78
CA ALA A 30 -48.76 6.05 -27.71
C ALA A 30 -50.00 6.25 -26.81
N ALA A 31 -49.80 6.73 -25.58
CA ALA A 31 -50.66 7.75 -24.95
C ALA A 31 -49.98 8.37 -23.71
N GLU A 32 -49.91 9.70 -23.71
CA GLU A 32 -49.71 10.57 -22.53
C GLU A 32 -50.80 10.35 -21.47
N ALA A 33 -50.42 10.43 -20.19
CA ALA A 33 -51.17 11.15 -19.15
C ALA A 33 -50.42 11.11 -17.80
N ALA A 34 -50.11 12.28 -17.26
CA ALA A 34 -50.04 12.55 -15.82
C ALA A 34 -51.24 13.49 -15.49
N PRO A 35 -51.52 13.87 -14.22
CA PRO A 35 -51.14 13.33 -12.91
C PRO A 35 -52.37 13.08 -11.99
N GLU A 36 -52.19 12.53 -10.78
CA GLU A 36 -52.79 12.99 -9.50
C GLU A 36 -52.87 11.88 -8.42
N GLY A 37 -52.31 12.22 -7.25
CA GLY A 37 -52.81 11.98 -5.89
C GLY A 37 -53.41 10.63 -5.49
N ALA A 38 -52.73 9.94 -4.56
CA ALA A 38 -53.41 9.18 -3.50
C ALA A 38 -52.52 9.04 -2.26
N GLN A 39 -52.94 9.70 -1.18
CA GLN A 39 -52.59 9.37 0.20
C GLN A 39 -53.12 7.97 0.53
N GLY A 40 -52.26 7.10 1.05
CA GLY A 40 -52.65 5.76 1.51
C GLY A 40 -51.88 5.40 2.77
N ALA A 41 -52.53 5.61 3.91
CA ALA A 41 -52.06 5.20 5.23
C ALA A 41 -52.04 3.68 5.34
N TYR A 42 -50.90 3.10 5.77
CA TYR A 42 -50.84 1.73 6.23
C TYR A 42 -50.93 1.69 7.76
N ALA A 43 -52.04 1.13 8.23
CA ALA A 43 -52.18 0.60 9.58
C ALA A 43 -51.84 -0.88 9.54
N SER A 44 -50.89 -1.31 10.37
CA SER A 44 -50.76 -2.70 10.80
C SER A 44 -50.91 -2.76 12.31
N GLY A 45 -52.07 -3.22 12.78
CA GLY A 45 -52.19 -3.86 14.09
C GLY A 45 -51.54 -5.24 14.05
N GLY A 46 -51.15 -5.87 15.15
CA GLY A 46 -51.19 -5.46 16.54
C GLY A 46 -50.62 -6.58 17.40
N ASN A 47 -50.19 -6.26 18.62
CA ASN A 47 -50.62 -7.01 19.78
C ASN A 47 -50.54 -6.12 21.03
N ALA A 48 -51.62 -6.15 21.78
CA ALA A 48 -51.97 -5.23 22.84
C ALA A 48 -51.87 -5.91 24.21
N ALA A 49 -51.42 -5.15 25.21
CA ALA A 49 -51.78 -5.15 26.64
C ALA A 49 -50.64 -4.46 27.41
N VAL A 50 -50.80 -3.49 28.32
CA VAL A 50 -51.95 -2.89 29.02
C VAL A 50 -51.45 -1.53 29.59
N THR A 51 -52.24 -0.47 29.38
CA THR A 51 -52.64 0.63 30.31
C THR A 51 -51.54 1.36 31.11
N ALA A 52 -51.44 2.68 31.30
CA ALA A 52 -52.05 3.95 30.88
C ALA A 52 -51.51 5.02 31.85
N VAL A 53 -51.45 6.32 31.45
CA VAL A 53 -51.85 7.53 32.22
C VAL A 53 -51.06 8.78 31.75
N LEU A 54 -51.78 9.71 31.10
CA LEU A 54 -51.72 11.20 31.11
C LEU A 54 -50.37 11.91 30.83
N ALA A 55 -50.22 13.01 30.09
CA ALA A 55 -51.10 13.94 29.39
C ALA A 55 -50.25 14.84 28.44
N ARG A 56 -50.85 15.34 27.36
CA ARG A 56 -50.42 16.53 26.58
C ARG A 56 -51.01 17.81 27.22
N PRO A 57 -50.46 19.04 27.02
CA PRO A 57 -50.60 19.83 25.77
C PRO A 57 -49.31 20.59 25.37
N ASP A 58 -48.99 20.65 24.07
CA ASP A 58 -49.17 21.80 23.14
C ASP A 58 -48.30 23.04 23.48
N GLU A 59 -47.40 23.41 22.56
CA GLU A 59 -47.35 24.76 21.97
C GLU A 59 -46.27 24.85 20.86
N LYS A 60 -46.70 25.29 19.66
CA LYS A 60 -45.87 25.91 18.61
C LYS A 60 -45.82 27.42 18.88
N PRO A 61 -44.71 28.12 18.56
CA PRO A 61 -44.69 28.95 17.34
C PRO A 61 -43.30 28.98 16.65
N ALA A 62 -43.22 28.89 15.31
CA ALA A 62 -43.28 29.96 14.30
C ALA A 62 -41.88 30.50 13.89
N ALA A 63 -41.77 30.71 12.58
CA ALA A 63 -40.56 30.98 11.81
C ALA A 63 -40.13 32.46 11.79
N GLY A 64 -38.86 32.72 11.42
CA GLY A 64 -38.41 34.04 10.95
C GLY A 64 -36.89 34.27 11.05
N ALA A 65 -36.18 34.16 9.93
CA ALA A 65 -34.74 34.38 9.72
C ALA A 65 -34.33 35.89 9.72
N PRO A 66 -33.14 36.36 9.25
CA PRO A 66 -31.82 35.74 9.04
C PRO A 66 -30.58 36.60 9.49
N LEU A 67 -29.38 35.99 9.42
CA LEU A 67 -28.08 36.52 8.93
C LEU A 67 -27.20 37.55 9.73
N VAL A 68 -25.93 37.12 9.91
CA VAL A 68 -24.62 37.83 9.79
C VAL A 68 -23.98 38.50 11.03
N GLY A 69 -22.73 38.08 11.27
CA GLY A 69 -21.64 38.77 12.00
C GLY A 69 -21.69 38.56 13.52
N ASP A 70 -20.61 38.31 14.25
CA ASP A 70 -19.21 38.65 14.03
C ASP A 70 -18.36 37.79 14.97
N MET A 71 -17.23 37.29 14.48
CA MET A 71 -16.21 36.65 15.30
C MET A 71 -15.31 37.74 15.88
N SER A 72 -15.16 37.80 17.19
CA SER A 72 -13.84 37.96 17.86
C SER A 72 -13.97 38.27 19.36
N MET A 73 -13.03 37.68 20.12
CA MET A 73 -12.42 38.21 21.35
C MET A 73 -13.26 38.21 22.64
N LEU A 74 -12.94 37.33 23.60
CA LEU A 74 -11.96 37.61 24.67
C LEU A 74 -11.98 36.55 25.78
N ALA A 75 -10.77 36.27 26.28
CA ALA A 75 -10.48 35.59 27.53
C ALA A 75 -11.10 36.29 28.76
N GLY A 76 -11.40 35.52 29.81
CA GLY A 76 -11.49 36.09 31.16
C GLY A 76 -12.29 35.30 32.21
N ASN A 77 -11.54 34.76 33.19
CA ASN A 77 -11.89 34.50 34.60
C ASN A 77 -12.77 33.28 34.93
N ALA A 78 -12.30 32.25 35.64
CA ALA A 78 -11.65 32.14 36.96
C ALA A 78 -12.62 32.08 38.16
N ALA A 79 -12.49 30.97 38.91
CA ALA A 79 -12.82 30.73 40.32
C ALA A 79 -14.32 30.72 40.72
N THR A 80 -14.86 29.73 41.41
CA THR A 80 -14.51 29.23 42.77
C THR A 80 -15.36 27.97 43.01
N ALA A 81 -14.87 26.85 43.56
CA ALA A 81 -14.95 26.61 45.01
C ALA A 81 -14.13 25.38 45.46
N ARG A 82 -13.42 25.60 46.57
CA ARG A 82 -12.72 24.66 47.45
C ARG A 82 -13.71 23.80 48.26
N LEU A 83 -13.37 22.54 48.52
CA LEU A 83 -13.30 21.92 49.87
C LEU A 83 -13.17 20.39 49.77
N ALA A 84 -11.99 19.85 50.08
CA ALA A 84 -11.80 18.74 51.00
C ALA A 84 -10.30 18.46 51.15
N ALA A 85 -9.85 18.41 52.39
CA ALA A 85 -8.48 18.29 52.81
C ALA A 85 -8.11 16.84 53.20
N ASP A 86 -6.80 16.63 53.28
CA ASP A 86 -6.09 15.82 54.28
C ASP A 86 -6.00 14.29 54.09
N ARG A 87 -4.82 13.82 53.64
CA ARG A 87 -3.89 13.05 54.49
C ARG A 87 -2.60 12.65 53.76
N SER A 88 -1.51 12.65 54.53
CA SER A 88 -0.31 11.80 54.41
C SER A 88 0.93 12.36 53.70
N THR A 89 1.73 13.04 54.53
CA THR A 89 3.18 13.30 54.46
C THR A 89 4.05 12.03 54.42
N ALA A 90 5.17 12.06 53.69
CA ALA A 90 6.52 11.73 54.19
C ALA A 90 7.62 12.02 53.14
N ASP A 91 8.54 12.93 53.52
CA ASP A 91 9.99 13.05 53.25
C ASP A 91 10.56 12.77 51.83
N GLY A 92 11.46 13.58 51.26
CA GLY A 92 12.23 14.72 51.75
C GLY A 92 13.33 15.09 50.73
N GLY A 93 13.95 16.26 50.89
CA GLY A 93 15.24 16.57 50.23
C GLY A 93 15.29 17.89 49.46
N SER A 94 15.56 18.97 50.18
CA SER A 94 15.82 20.32 49.66
C SER A 94 17.27 20.44 49.12
N ALA A 95 17.47 21.15 48.01
CA ALA A 95 18.64 22.01 47.83
C ALA A 95 18.31 23.19 46.89
N THR A 96 18.42 24.39 47.45
CA THR A 96 18.30 25.70 46.83
C THR A 96 19.65 26.15 46.26
N SER A 97 19.66 26.85 45.12
CA SER A 97 20.50 28.05 44.90
C SER A 97 20.13 28.74 43.57
N GLY A 98 20.11 30.08 43.65
CA GLY A 98 19.54 31.00 42.66
C GLY A 98 20.47 31.43 41.52
N PRO A 99 20.11 32.51 40.79
CA PRO A 99 20.43 32.66 39.37
C PRO A 99 21.47 33.74 39.01
N GLY A 100 22.04 33.59 37.80
CA GLY A 100 22.58 34.67 36.94
C GLY A 100 24.07 34.56 36.58
N PRO A 101 24.57 35.30 35.57
CA PRO A 101 23.99 35.63 34.26
C PRO A 101 24.97 35.43 33.06
N LEU A 102 24.42 35.59 31.86
CA LEU A 102 25.02 35.78 30.52
C LEU A 102 26.53 36.11 30.39
N ALA A 103 27.23 35.34 29.55
CA ALA A 103 28.39 35.82 28.79
C ALA A 103 28.52 35.08 27.44
N THR A 104 28.75 35.86 26.39
CA THR A 104 28.97 35.53 24.99
C THR A 104 30.41 35.06 24.72
N ALA A 105 30.60 34.01 23.91
CA ALA A 105 31.83 33.75 23.16
C ALA A 105 31.58 32.76 22.01
N GLY A 106 32.21 33.04 20.85
CA GLY A 106 32.03 32.40 19.55
C GLY A 106 32.69 31.01 19.36
N PRO A 107 32.81 30.56 18.10
CA PRO A 107 32.82 29.14 17.75
C PRO A 107 34.22 28.52 17.83
N THR A 108 34.36 27.49 18.66
CA THR A 108 35.54 26.61 18.66
C THR A 108 35.18 25.24 18.09
N SER A 109 35.66 25.00 16.87
CA SER A 109 36.34 23.77 16.42
C SER A 109 36.12 22.51 17.29
N LEU A 110 35.22 21.62 16.86
CA LEU A 110 35.14 20.24 17.32
C LEU A 110 35.80 19.31 16.29
N ALA A 111 37.13 19.19 16.39
CA ALA A 111 37.86 18.03 15.89
C ALA A 111 38.57 17.41 17.09
N GLY A 112 37.88 16.48 17.76
CA GLY A 112 38.45 15.61 18.79
C GLY A 112 38.49 14.17 18.26
N PRO A 113 39.60 13.43 18.44
CA PRO A 113 39.69 12.05 17.98
C PRO A 113 38.82 11.15 18.86
N VAL A 114 37.92 10.41 18.22
CA VAL A 114 37.14 9.35 18.87
C VAL A 114 38.10 8.21 19.22
N SER A 115 38.20 7.92 20.51
CA SER A 115 39.05 6.85 21.08
C SER A 115 38.33 5.50 20.94
N PRO A 116 38.86 4.49 20.24
CA PRO A 116 38.22 3.19 20.10
C PRO A 116 38.81 2.22 21.13
N ALA A 117 38.24 2.19 22.34
CA ALA A 117 38.42 1.07 23.29
C ALA A 117 37.56 1.29 24.55
N GLY A 118 36.26 0.98 24.46
CA GLY A 118 35.52 0.50 25.63
C GLY A 118 35.66 -1.02 25.69
N PRO A 119 35.90 -1.64 26.86
CA PRO A 119 36.05 -3.08 26.94
C PRO A 119 34.71 -3.74 26.64
N MET A 120 34.60 -4.37 25.47
CA MET A 120 33.50 -5.28 25.17
C MET A 120 33.58 -6.49 26.12
N SER A 121 32.41 -6.81 26.66
CA SER A 121 31.99 -7.92 27.50
C SER A 121 33.00 -9.02 27.79
N ALA A 122 33.20 -9.29 29.09
CA ALA A 122 33.93 -10.44 29.59
C ALA A 122 33.43 -11.76 28.97
N PRO A 123 34.32 -12.76 28.75
CA PRO A 123 33.93 -14.06 28.25
C PRO A 123 32.85 -14.67 29.15
N VAL A 124 31.74 -15.09 28.55
CA VAL A 124 30.61 -15.73 29.23
C VAL A 124 31.12 -17.00 29.90
N ALA A 125 31.10 -17.00 31.24
CA ALA A 125 31.34 -18.21 32.02
C ALA A 125 30.17 -19.17 31.77
N ILE A 126 30.42 -20.24 31.02
CA ILE A 126 29.49 -21.36 30.91
C ILE A 126 29.32 -21.93 32.33
N PRO A 127 28.09 -21.99 32.88
CA PRO A 127 27.88 -22.56 34.21
C PRO A 127 28.35 -24.00 34.24
N SER A 128 29.19 -24.33 35.23
CA SER A 128 29.63 -25.69 35.54
C SER A 128 28.40 -26.60 35.68
N LEU A 129 28.18 -27.48 34.71
CA LEU A 129 27.14 -28.50 34.75
C LEU A 129 27.44 -29.49 35.88
N SER A 130 26.63 -29.46 36.93
CA SER A 130 26.64 -30.48 37.98
C SER A 130 26.19 -31.81 37.38
N ALA A 131 27.02 -32.85 37.50
CA ALA A 131 26.67 -34.20 37.08
C ALA A 131 25.34 -34.63 37.75
N PRO A 132 24.41 -35.26 37.00
CA PRO A 132 23.21 -35.84 37.60
C PRO A 132 23.62 -36.87 38.65
N ALA A 133 22.95 -36.82 39.81
CA ALA A 133 23.19 -37.76 40.90
C ALA A 133 22.99 -39.20 40.40
N PRO A 134 23.88 -40.15 40.76
CA PRO A 134 23.70 -41.55 40.38
C PRO A 134 22.36 -42.07 40.92
N PRO A 135 21.61 -42.87 40.14
CA PRO A 135 20.35 -43.43 40.61
C PRO A 135 20.60 -44.28 41.86
N ALA A 136 19.75 -44.08 42.87
CA ALA A 136 19.81 -44.81 44.12
C ALA A 136 19.74 -46.33 43.88
N ALA A 137 20.65 -47.08 44.51
CA ALA A 137 20.65 -48.54 44.47
C ALA A 137 19.29 -49.08 44.92
N MET A 138 18.51 -49.64 43.99
CA MET A 138 17.19 -50.20 44.32
C MET A 138 17.31 -51.69 44.63
N SER A 139 16.77 -52.03 45.80
CA SER A 139 16.59 -53.39 46.31
C SER A 139 15.74 -54.23 45.37
N VAL A 140 16.29 -55.34 44.88
CA VAL A 140 15.57 -56.35 44.09
C VAL A 140 14.57 -57.08 44.99
N ALA A 141 13.30 -57.12 44.58
CA ALA A 141 12.24 -57.87 45.27
C ALA A 141 12.39 -59.39 45.02
N PRO A 142 12.00 -60.26 45.98
CA PRO A 142 12.10 -61.72 45.81
C PRO A 142 11.13 -62.23 44.74
N VAL A 143 11.66 -63.03 43.81
CA VAL A 143 10.91 -63.70 42.74
C VAL A 143 10.08 -64.85 43.34
N THR A 144 8.77 -64.85 43.10
CA THR A 144 7.88 -65.97 43.43
C THR A 144 7.85 -66.97 42.29
N ALA A 145 8.24 -68.22 42.57
CA ALA A 145 8.26 -69.33 41.61
C ALA A 145 6.84 -69.69 41.12
N GLY A 146 6.68 -69.80 39.80
CA GLY A 146 5.49 -70.36 39.14
C GLY A 146 5.58 -71.88 38.96
N PRO A 147 4.46 -72.59 38.70
CA PRO A 147 4.41 -74.05 38.73
C PRO A 147 5.20 -74.69 37.57
N VAL A 148 6.11 -75.60 37.93
CA VAL A 148 6.96 -76.39 37.04
C VAL A 148 6.14 -77.52 36.39
N ALA A 149 6.31 -77.72 35.08
CA ALA A 149 5.71 -78.80 34.31
C ALA A 149 6.39 -80.16 34.61
N ALA A 150 5.62 -81.24 34.52
CA ALA A 150 6.07 -82.60 34.87
C ALA A 150 7.28 -83.08 34.03
N PRO A 151 8.27 -83.76 34.66
CA PRO A 151 9.47 -84.22 33.98
C PRO A 151 9.20 -85.43 33.05
N PRO A 152 10.00 -85.61 31.98
CA PRO A 152 9.96 -86.81 31.16
C PRO A 152 10.49 -88.03 31.95
N THR A 153 9.89 -89.20 31.74
CA THR A 153 10.37 -90.48 32.27
C THR A 153 11.76 -90.80 31.73
N VAL A 154 12.76 -90.79 32.61
CA VAL A 154 14.14 -91.19 32.33
C VAL A 154 14.30 -92.69 32.60
N GLU A 155 14.90 -93.43 31.65
CA GLU A 155 15.32 -94.82 31.86
C GLU A 155 16.40 -94.87 32.95
N ALA A 156 16.24 -95.78 33.93
CA ALA A 156 17.12 -95.92 35.07
C ALA A 156 18.58 -96.16 34.62
N VAL A 157 19.43 -95.17 34.85
CA VAL A 157 20.87 -95.28 34.68
C VAL A 157 21.44 -95.82 35.99
N THR A 158 21.97 -97.04 35.97
CA THR A 158 22.72 -97.64 37.07
C THR A 158 24.11 -96.99 37.17
N ALA A 159 24.18 -95.72 37.54
CA ALA A 159 25.45 -95.02 37.77
C ALA A 159 25.85 -95.17 39.24
N THR A 160 27.08 -95.60 39.48
CA THR A 160 27.68 -95.62 40.83
C THR A 160 27.85 -94.19 41.36
N PRO A 161 27.88 -93.97 42.68
CA PRO A 161 28.11 -92.65 43.27
C PRO A 161 29.40 -91.96 42.77
N ALA A 162 30.43 -92.74 42.41
CA ALA A 162 31.65 -92.23 41.77
C ALA A 162 31.42 -91.70 40.35
N GLU A 163 30.51 -92.32 39.58
CA GLU A 163 30.12 -91.84 38.24
C GLU A 163 29.26 -90.58 38.33
N VAL A 164 28.37 -90.48 39.33
CA VAL A 164 27.56 -89.27 39.58
C VAL A 164 28.43 -88.10 40.05
N ALA A 165 29.39 -88.32 40.94
CA ALA A 165 30.38 -87.31 41.31
C ALA A 165 31.21 -86.85 40.10
N GLY A 166 31.55 -87.77 39.19
CA GLY A 166 32.22 -87.47 37.92
C GLY A 166 31.38 -86.64 36.93
N MET A 167 30.06 -86.50 37.14
CA MET A 167 29.17 -85.71 36.27
C MET A 167 29.00 -84.25 36.72
N VAL A 168 29.29 -83.92 37.98
CA VAL A 168 29.15 -82.56 38.52
C VAL A 168 30.21 -81.62 37.91
N GLU A 169 31.46 -82.07 37.84
CA GLU A 169 32.59 -81.27 37.36
C GLU A 169 32.44 -80.85 35.88
N PRO A 170 32.08 -81.75 34.93
CA PRO A 170 31.77 -81.37 33.54
C PRO A 170 30.56 -80.44 33.41
N THR A 171 29.62 -80.51 34.34
CA THR A 171 28.41 -79.67 34.33
C THR A 171 28.72 -78.25 34.80
N VAL A 172 29.51 -78.10 35.87
CA VAL A 172 30.05 -76.80 36.31
C VAL A 172 30.91 -76.16 35.21
N ALA A 173 31.78 -76.93 34.55
CA ALA A 173 32.60 -76.43 33.44
C ALA A 173 31.76 -75.96 32.24
N ARG A 174 30.68 -76.69 31.90
CA ARG A 174 29.72 -76.26 30.86
C ARG A 174 29.00 -74.98 31.25
N LEU A 175 28.61 -74.83 32.52
CA LEU A 175 28.00 -73.59 33.01
C LEU A 175 28.97 -72.40 32.93
N GLN A 176 30.22 -72.58 33.39
CA GLN A 176 31.25 -71.53 33.28
C GLN A 176 31.43 -71.08 31.84
N THR A 177 31.46 -72.03 30.88
CA THR A 177 31.54 -71.71 29.45
C THR A 177 30.33 -70.89 28.98
N LYS A 178 29.12 -71.25 29.41
CA LYS A 178 27.90 -70.48 29.08
C LYS A 178 27.91 -69.07 29.70
N ILE A 179 28.41 -68.93 30.93
CA ILE A 179 28.56 -67.62 31.62
C ILE A 179 29.55 -66.74 30.85
N GLN A 180 30.72 -67.28 30.47
CA GLN A 180 31.73 -66.56 29.69
C GLN A 180 31.19 -66.12 28.31
N GLN A 181 30.44 -67.00 27.62
CA GLN A 181 29.80 -66.65 26.35
C GLN A 181 28.76 -65.54 26.51
N ALA A 182 27.95 -65.59 27.57
CA ALA A 182 26.98 -64.54 27.87
C ALA A 182 27.67 -63.21 28.21
N ALA A 183 28.74 -63.22 29.01
CA ALA A 183 29.53 -62.03 29.32
C ALA A 183 30.15 -61.41 28.05
N ALA A 184 30.73 -62.23 27.17
CA ALA A 184 31.29 -61.77 25.89
C ALA A 184 30.23 -61.13 24.97
N ALA A 185 29.03 -61.73 24.90
CA ALA A 185 27.92 -61.16 24.15
C ALA A 185 27.45 -59.83 24.75
N ALA A 186 27.36 -59.73 26.08
CA ALA A 186 27.01 -58.49 26.77
C ALA A 186 28.03 -57.38 26.54
N ARG A 187 29.35 -57.66 26.65
CA ARG A 187 30.41 -56.67 26.33
C ARG A 187 30.31 -56.14 24.91
N THR A 188 30.08 -57.04 23.94
CA THR A 188 29.91 -56.67 22.52
C THR A 188 28.69 -55.75 22.37
N SER A 189 27.54 -56.15 22.92
CA SER A 189 26.31 -55.35 22.85
C SER A 189 26.44 -53.98 23.53
N VAL A 190 27.15 -53.88 24.65
CA VAL A 190 27.42 -52.60 25.32
C VAL A 190 28.31 -51.73 24.44
N THR A 191 29.39 -52.28 23.90
CA THR A 191 30.33 -51.55 23.03
C THR A 191 29.62 -51.00 21.79
N ASP A 192 28.89 -51.85 21.06
CA ASP A 192 28.15 -51.46 19.85
C ASP A 192 27.13 -50.34 20.14
N ALA A 193 26.44 -50.40 21.28
CA ALA A 193 25.46 -49.39 21.67
C ALA A 193 26.11 -48.02 21.95
N TYR A 194 27.24 -47.99 22.66
CA TYR A 194 27.97 -46.74 22.92
C TYR A 194 28.64 -46.19 21.66
N ASP A 195 29.18 -47.04 20.79
CA ASP A 195 29.80 -46.61 19.53
C ASP A 195 28.77 -45.97 18.59
N LEU A 196 27.56 -46.53 18.51
CA LEU A 196 26.45 -45.93 17.78
C LEU A 196 26.07 -44.55 18.33
N GLN A 197 26.02 -44.39 19.65
CA GLN A 197 25.71 -43.11 20.29
C GLN A 197 26.81 -42.06 20.08
N ILE A 198 28.08 -42.44 20.24
CA ILE A 198 29.23 -41.56 19.97
C ILE A 198 29.21 -41.09 18.51
N ALA A 199 28.90 -41.97 17.56
CA ALA A 199 28.73 -41.60 16.16
C ALA A 199 27.55 -40.65 15.93
N GLY A 200 26.43 -40.86 16.62
CA GLY A 200 25.25 -39.98 16.60
C GLY A 200 25.54 -38.57 17.13
N VAL A 201 26.23 -38.47 18.28
CA VAL A 201 26.65 -37.19 18.88
C VAL A 201 27.59 -36.44 17.94
N ARG A 202 28.59 -37.13 17.37
CA ARG A 202 29.53 -36.52 16.41
C ARG A 202 28.80 -35.98 15.17
N THR A 203 27.93 -36.79 14.57
CA THR A 203 27.12 -36.39 13.40
C THR A 203 26.23 -35.19 13.72
N THR A 204 25.64 -35.16 14.91
CA THR A 204 24.79 -34.05 15.36
C THR A 204 25.58 -32.76 15.57
N ALA A 205 26.76 -32.84 16.22
CA ALA A 205 27.63 -31.69 16.43
C ALA A 205 28.14 -31.11 15.09
N ASP A 206 28.57 -31.97 14.17
CA ASP A 206 29.03 -31.56 12.84
C ASP A 206 27.88 -30.93 12.01
N GLY A 207 26.69 -31.53 12.07
CA GLY A 207 25.49 -30.99 11.43
C GLY A 207 25.06 -29.63 11.99
N ALA A 208 25.15 -29.45 13.30
CA ALA A 208 24.88 -28.17 13.96
C ALA A 208 25.91 -27.10 13.60
N ALA A 209 27.21 -27.45 13.55
CA ALA A 209 28.26 -26.53 13.11
C ALA A 209 28.07 -26.06 11.66
N LEU A 210 27.70 -26.97 10.76
CA LEU A 210 27.35 -26.63 9.38
C LEU A 210 26.13 -25.70 9.33
N ALA A 211 25.07 -26.03 10.06
CA ALA A 211 23.85 -25.21 10.10
C ALA A 211 24.09 -23.79 10.64
N ILE A 212 24.98 -23.63 11.64
CA ILE A 212 25.39 -22.30 12.14
C ILE A 212 26.11 -21.51 11.05
N THR A 213 27.04 -22.15 10.33
CA THR A 213 27.81 -21.51 9.26
C THR A 213 26.91 -21.10 8.09
N THR A 214 25.97 -21.97 7.68
CA THR A 214 24.98 -21.67 6.64
C THR A 214 24.09 -20.50 7.06
N ALA A 215 23.53 -20.54 8.27
CA ALA A 215 22.67 -19.46 8.78
C ALA A 215 23.42 -18.12 8.82
N ALA A 216 24.67 -18.09 9.29
CA ALA A 216 25.49 -16.88 9.27
C ALA A 216 25.72 -16.34 7.85
N GLY A 217 25.89 -17.23 6.86
CA GLY A 217 25.99 -16.86 5.46
C GLY A 217 24.69 -16.28 4.87
N GLU A 218 23.54 -16.86 5.24
CA GLU A 218 22.21 -16.38 4.83
C GLU A 218 21.91 -15.00 5.45
N GLU A 219 22.16 -14.83 6.75
CA GLU A 219 21.99 -13.55 7.46
C GLU A 219 22.90 -12.45 6.88
N LYS A 220 24.15 -12.79 6.55
CA LYS A 220 25.08 -11.88 5.88
C LYS A 220 24.57 -11.44 4.52
N ALA A 221 24.06 -12.36 3.71
CA ALA A 221 23.48 -12.03 2.41
C ALA A 221 22.23 -11.15 2.55
N ALA A 222 21.39 -11.40 3.55
CA ALA A 222 20.22 -10.58 3.87
C ALA A 222 20.63 -9.17 4.30
N PHE A 223 21.59 -9.04 5.22
CA PHE A 223 22.13 -7.76 5.66
C PHE A 223 22.81 -6.99 4.52
N ASP A 224 23.58 -7.67 3.66
CA ASP A 224 24.17 -7.07 2.46
C ASP A 224 23.09 -6.50 1.52
N ALA A 225 22.00 -7.24 1.29
CA ALA A 225 20.88 -6.79 0.48
C ALA A 225 20.17 -5.57 1.10
N GLN A 226 19.98 -5.57 2.43
CA GLN A 226 19.39 -4.46 3.17
C GLN A 226 20.26 -3.19 3.07
N VAL A 227 21.58 -3.33 3.24
CA VAL A 227 22.53 -2.22 3.07
C VAL A 227 22.45 -1.62 1.65
N GLN A 228 22.31 -2.44 0.61
CA GLN A 228 22.12 -1.94 -0.76
C GLN A 228 20.79 -1.21 -0.93
N ALA A 229 19.71 -1.76 -0.36
CA ALA A 229 18.40 -1.11 -0.37
C ALA A 229 18.46 0.25 0.35
N ASP A 230 19.16 0.36 1.47
CA ASP A 230 19.33 1.62 2.20
C ASP A 230 20.14 2.66 1.44
N ARG A 231 21.22 2.24 0.76
CA ARG A 231 21.95 3.13 -0.16
C ARG A 231 21.06 3.65 -1.28
N GLN A 232 20.25 2.77 -1.87
CA GLN A 232 19.33 3.14 -2.94
C GLN A 232 18.24 4.10 -2.43
N ARG A 233 17.61 3.81 -1.28
CA ARG A 233 16.62 4.70 -0.64
C ARG A 233 17.17 6.08 -0.35
N LEU A 234 18.40 6.15 0.16
CA LEU A 234 19.07 7.42 0.43
C LEU A 234 19.36 8.21 -0.86
N ALA A 235 19.82 7.52 -1.92
CA ALA A 235 20.03 8.11 -3.23
C ALA A 235 18.73 8.63 -3.87
N ASP A 236 17.64 7.87 -3.77
CA ASP A 236 16.33 8.26 -4.29
C ASP A 236 15.71 9.42 -3.50
N ALA A 237 15.81 9.39 -2.16
CA ALA A 237 15.36 10.51 -1.32
C ALA A 237 16.11 11.81 -1.68
N HIS A 238 17.43 11.72 -1.88
CA HIS A 238 18.24 12.85 -2.34
C HIS A 238 17.78 13.35 -3.73
N ARG A 239 17.60 12.44 -4.70
CA ARG A 239 17.11 12.77 -6.05
C ARG A 239 15.75 13.46 -6.02
N ILE A 240 14.78 12.90 -5.29
CA ILE A 240 13.44 13.47 -5.15
C ILE A 240 13.49 14.87 -4.52
N ALA A 241 14.29 15.06 -3.47
CA ALA A 241 14.45 16.38 -2.84
C ALA A 241 15.01 17.43 -3.82
N VAL A 242 16.00 17.04 -4.64
CA VAL A 242 16.55 17.91 -5.70
C VAL A 242 15.51 18.22 -6.77
N GLU A 243 14.78 17.22 -7.27
CA GLU A 243 13.73 17.39 -8.29
C GLU A 243 12.57 18.26 -7.79
N GLN A 244 12.15 18.10 -6.53
CA GLN A 244 11.13 18.93 -5.88
C GLN A 244 11.58 20.39 -5.76
N ALA A 245 12.82 20.63 -5.31
CA ALA A 245 13.38 21.97 -5.22
C ALA A 245 13.44 22.65 -6.60
N GLN A 246 13.88 21.93 -7.63
CA GLN A 246 13.93 22.43 -9.01
C GLN A 246 12.54 22.74 -9.56
N THR A 247 11.57 21.84 -9.36
CA THR A 247 10.18 22.00 -9.83
C THR A 247 9.52 23.19 -9.16
N TRP A 248 9.68 23.33 -7.85
CA TRP A 248 9.11 24.43 -7.09
C TRP A 248 9.69 25.78 -7.54
N ILE A 249 11.02 25.88 -7.70
CA ILE A 249 11.67 27.09 -8.23
C ILE A 249 11.21 27.40 -9.66
N ALA A 250 11.04 26.39 -10.51
CA ALA A 250 10.48 26.57 -11.85
C ALA A 250 9.05 27.14 -11.80
N GLY A 251 8.22 26.66 -10.86
CA GLY A 251 6.89 27.19 -10.59
C GLY A 251 6.91 28.67 -10.19
N LEU A 252 7.77 29.04 -9.24
CA LEU A 252 7.94 30.45 -8.81
C LEU A 252 8.41 31.35 -9.96
N LYS A 253 9.33 30.88 -10.81
CA LYS A 253 9.77 31.59 -12.01
C LYS A 253 8.62 31.81 -12.99
N GLN A 254 7.76 30.82 -13.17
CA GLN A 254 6.58 30.91 -14.03
C GLN A 254 5.54 31.89 -13.48
N GLU A 255 5.30 31.88 -12.17
CA GLU A 255 4.41 32.84 -11.50
C GLU A 255 4.94 34.28 -11.62
N LEU A 256 6.23 34.50 -11.40
CA LEU A 256 6.88 35.80 -11.58
C LEU A 256 6.76 36.27 -13.04
N ALA A 257 6.98 35.39 -14.01
CA ALA A 257 6.83 35.71 -15.42
C ALA A 257 5.36 36.05 -15.78
N ALA A 258 4.39 35.34 -15.22
CA ALA A 258 2.97 35.61 -15.42
C ALA A 258 2.55 36.93 -14.77
N ALA A 259 3.03 37.24 -13.56
CA ALA A 259 2.81 38.51 -12.89
C ALA A 259 3.42 39.68 -13.67
N ALA A 260 4.64 39.51 -14.18
CA ALA A 260 5.29 40.48 -15.04
C ALA A 260 4.53 40.70 -16.35
N GLU A 261 3.96 39.66 -16.95
CA GLU A 261 3.12 39.78 -18.16
C GLU A 261 1.79 40.51 -17.87
N ALA A 262 1.14 40.19 -16.74
CA ALA A 262 -0.08 40.86 -16.32
C ALA A 262 0.15 42.36 -16.04
N GLU A 263 1.26 42.71 -15.37
CA GLU A 263 1.66 44.10 -15.14
C GLU A 263 2.01 44.81 -16.45
N SER A 264 2.74 44.14 -17.34
CA SER A 264 3.08 44.65 -18.67
C SER A 264 1.82 44.95 -19.50
N ALA A 265 0.83 44.06 -19.46
CA ALA A 265 -0.46 44.24 -20.11
C ALA A 265 -1.25 45.40 -19.51
N ARG A 266 -1.23 45.55 -18.18
CA ARG A 266 -1.88 46.68 -17.48
C ARG A 266 -1.24 48.01 -17.86
N ALA A 267 0.10 48.09 -17.82
CA ALA A 267 0.85 49.28 -18.21
C ALA A 267 0.54 49.70 -19.67
N ALA A 268 0.50 48.73 -20.59
CA ALA A 268 0.11 48.98 -21.98
C ALA A 268 -1.36 49.41 -22.11
N GLY A 269 -2.28 48.76 -21.38
CA GLY A 269 -3.70 49.05 -21.39
C GLY A 269 -4.06 50.43 -20.83
N GLU A 270 -3.47 50.81 -19.70
CA GLU A 270 -3.61 52.15 -19.13
C GLU A 270 -3.07 53.22 -20.08
N SER A 271 -1.92 52.95 -20.72
CA SER A 271 -1.37 53.88 -21.71
C SER A 271 -2.25 54.02 -22.94
N GLN A 272 -2.87 52.92 -23.39
CA GLN A 272 -3.86 52.94 -24.47
C GLN A 272 -5.13 53.71 -24.07
N GLN A 273 -5.60 53.57 -22.83
CA GLN A 273 -6.75 54.32 -22.32
C GLN A 273 -6.46 55.81 -22.25
N ARG A 274 -5.28 56.21 -21.75
CA ARG A 274 -4.83 57.61 -21.74
C ARG A 274 -4.70 58.17 -23.15
N ALA A 275 -4.11 57.41 -24.07
CA ALA A 275 -4.02 57.77 -25.48
C ALA A 275 -5.41 57.99 -26.10
N GLY A 276 -6.39 57.15 -25.78
CA GLY A 276 -7.78 57.30 -26.21
C GLY A 276 -8.46 58.55 -25.63
N ALA A 277 -8.23 58.85 -24.35
CA ALA A 277 -8.76 60.06 -23.71
C ALA A 277 -8.20 61.33 -24.36
N VAL A 278 -6.89 61.39 -24.60
CA VAL A 278 -6.23 62.52 -25.30
C VAL A 278 -6.80 62.69 -26.71
N GLN A 279 -7.04 61.61 -27.45
CA GLN A 279 -7.68 61.68 -28.76
C GLN A 279 -9.12 62.18 -28.69
N ALA A 280 -9.89 61.78 -27.67
CA ALA A 280 -11.26 62.26 -27.48
C ALA A 280 -11.32 63.75 -27.10
N ASP A 281 -10.43 64.19 -26.21
CA ASP A 281 -10.33 65.61 -25.82
C ASP A 281 -9.92 66.48 -26.99
N ALA A 282 -8.96 66.02 -27.81
CA ALA A 282 -8.57 66.66 -29.05
C ALA A 282 -9.74 66.84 -30.03
N GLN A 283 -10.62 65.83 -30.16
CA GLN A 283 -11.81 65.90 -31.01
C GLN A 283 -12.85 66.91 -30.48
N ASN A 284 -12.90 67.12 -29.16
CA ASN A 284 -13.86 68.00 -28.50
C ASN A 284 -13.40 69.47 -28.38
N ALA A 285 -12.16 69.80 -28.75
CA ALA A 285 -11.53 71.09 -28.44
C ALA A 285 -12.03 72.33 -29.22
N SER A 286 -13.18 72.28 -29.91
CA SER A 286 -13.69 73.40 -30.74
C SER A 286 -14.78 74.21 -30.02
N THR A 287 -14.43 75.42 -29.57
CA THR A 287 -15.37 76.41 -29.01
C THR A 287 -15.44 77.72 -29.81
N ALA A 288 -14.91 77.76 -31.04
CA ALA A 288 -14.95 78.97 -31.85
C ALA A 288 -16.31 79.11 -32.56
N ASP A 289 -16.92 80.30 -32.47
CA ASP A 289 -18.19 80.64 -33.16
C ASP A 289 -18.02 80.77 -34.69
N ASP A 290 -16.77 80.82 -35.17
CA ASP A 290 -16.41 80.83 -36.59
C ASP A 290 -16.17 79.39 -37.09
N PRO A 291 -16.99 78.88 -38.03
CA PRO A 291 -16.93 77.49 -38.48
C PRO A 291 -15.62 77.12 -39.19
N ASP A 292 -14.95 78.08 -39.86
CA ASP A 292 -13.71 77.81 -40.58
C ASP A 292 -12.52 77.75 -39.61
N LEU A 293 -12.47 78.67 -38.64
CA LEU A 293 -11.49 78.63 -37.55
C LEU A 293 -11.69 77.39 -36.67
N ALA A 294 -12.94 77.00 -36.41
CA ALA A 294 -13.27 75.79 -35.67
C ALA A 294 -12.80 74.51 -36.40
N GLY A 295 -12.83 74.50 -37.73
CA GLY A 295 -12.31 73.41 -38.56
C GLY A 295 -10.79 73.29 -38.49
N ALA A 296 -10.08 74.41 -38.62
CA ALA A 296 -8.61 74.44 -38.50
C ALA A 296 -8.14 74.05 -37.08
N GLN A 297 -8.79 74.56 -36.04
CA GLN A 297 -8.49 74.20 -34.64
C GLN A 297 -8.77 72.72 -34.35
N ARG A 298 -9.85 72.14 -34.89
CA ARG A 298 -10.13 70.71 -34.75
C ARG A 298 -9.08 69.84 -35.42
N LYS A 299 -8.59 70.23 -36.60
CA LYS A 299 -7.55 69.48 -37.30
C LYS A 299 -6.22 69.50 -36.53
N VAL A 300 -5.81 70.70 -36.13
CA VAL A 300 -4.60 70.93 -35.33
C VAL A 300 -4.65 70.16 -34.00
N ALA A 301 -5.75 70.28 -33.25
CA ALA A 301 -5.93 69.53 -32.00
C ALA A 301 -5.92 68.02 -32.26
N GLY A 302 -6.51 67.57 -33.37
CA GLY A 302 -6.49 66.18 -33.82
C GLY A 302 -5.09 65.64 -34.10
N ASP A 303 -4.25 66.41 -34.81
CA ASP A 303 -2.87 66.02 -35.14
C ASP A 303 -2.01 65.94 -33.87
N ILE A 304 -2.07 66.94 -32.99
CA ILE A 304 -1.36 66.91 -31.69
C ILE A 304 -1.87 65.77 -30.80
N GLY A 305 -3.19 65.55 -30.77
CA GLY A 305 -3.80 64.45 -30.03
C GLY A 305 -3.36 63.08 -30.53
N ALA A 306 -3.17 62.92 -31.85
CA ALA A 306 -2.69 61.69 -32.46
C ALA A 306 -1.22 61.41 -32.15
N ASP A 307 -0.34 62.42 -32.26
CA ASP A 307 1.09 62.29 -31.95
C ASP A 307 1.31 62.00 -30.46
N THR A 308 0.59 62.72 -29.59
CA THR A 308 0.62 62.50 -28.14
C THR A 308 0.14 61.10 -27.78
N ALA A 309 -0.96 60.64 -28.39
CA ALA A 309 -1.46 59.28 -28.23
C ALA A 309 -0.46 58.23 -28.73
N GLY A 310 0.26 58.51 -29.81
CA GLY A 310 1.34 57.65 -30.33
C GLY A 310 2.49 57.51 -29.34
N ALA A 311 2.99 58.62 -28.81
CA ALA A 311 4.06 58.64 -27.80
C ALA A 311 3.64 57.89 -26.53
N MET A 312 2.42 58.10 -26.03
CA MET A 312 1.89 57.36 -24.88
C MET A 312 1.87 55.84 -25.12
N ARG A 313 1.43 55.39 -26.31
CA ARG A 313 1.44 53.95 -26.65
C ARG A 313 2.87 53.39 -26.68
N GLN A 314 3.83 54.13 -27.24
CA GLN A 314 5.23 53.74 -27.31
C GLN A 314 5.86 53.63 -25.91
N ASP A 315 5.61 54.60 -25.04
CA ASP A 315 6.10 54.59 -23.66
C ASP A 315 5.51 53.42 -22.87
N GLY A 316 4.21 53.13 -23.06
CA GLY A 316 3.55 51.96 -22.49
C GLY A 316 4.19 50.65 -22.92
N ALA A 317 4.55 50.52 -24.21
CA ALA A 317 5.25 49.36 -24.75
C ALA A 317 6.69 49.22 -24.21
N GLN A 318 7.42 50.33 -24.07
CA GLN A 318 8.77 50.33 -23.50
C GLN A 318 8.75 49.97 -22.01
N LEU A 319 7.77 50.48 -21.26
CA LEU A 319 7.57 50.12 -19.85
C LEU A 319 7.27 48.62 -19.70
N ALA A 320 6.36 48.08 -20.52
CA ALA A 320 6.09 46.64 -20.57
C ALA A 320 7.35 45.82 -20.87
N GLY A 321 8.21 46.28 -21.79
CA GLY A 321 9.50 45.62 -22.06
C GLY A 321 10.46 45.61 -20.87
N ARG A 322 10.55 46.74 -20.13
CA ARG A 322 11.38 46.85 -18.92
C ARG A 322 10.90 45.93 -17.80
N VAL A 323 9.59 45.86 -17.57
CA VAL A 323 8.99 44.98 -16.54
C VAL A 323 9.34 43.51 -16.80
N ARG A 324 9.20 43.03 -18.05
CA ARG A 324 9.60 41.65 -18.41
C ARG A 324 11.09 41.39 -18.20
N THR A 325 11.95 42.34 -18.59
CA THR A 325 13.41 42.20 -18.46
C THR A 325 13.82 42.15 -16.99
N GLN A 326 13.27 43.04 -16.16
CA GLN A 326 13.54 43.07 -14.72
C GLN A 326 13.04 41.81 -14.02
N ALA A 327 11.89 41.27 -14.42
CA ALA A 327 11.40 39.99 -13.88
C ALA A 327 12.33 38.82 -14.25
N ALA A 328 12.86 38.78 -15.47
CA ALA A 328 13.83 37.78 -15.89
C ALA A 328 15.17 37.91 -15.12
N ASP A 329 15.68 39.13 -14.97
CA ASP A 329 16.90 39.41 -14.21
C ASP A 329 16.73 39.05 -12.72
N HIS A 330 15.57 39.41 -12.15
CA HIS A 330 15.21 39.04 -10.77
C HIS A 330 15.16 37.52 -10.61
N ALA A 331 14.54 36.81 -11.55
CA ALA A 331 14.49 35.35 -11.52
C ALA A 331 15.88 34.69 -11.54
N ALA A 332 16.79 35.22 -12.36
CA ALA A 332 18.15 34.71 -12.48
C ALA A 332 18.97 34.96 -11.20
N VAL A 333 18.87 36.15 -10.61
CA VAL A 333 19.67 36.51 -9.42
C VAL A 333 19.12 35.85 -8.16
N ASN A 334 17.80 35.81 -8.00
CA ASN A 334 17.17 35.52 -6.72
C ASN A 334 16.65 34.10 -6.57
N TYR A 335 16.55 33.33 -7.65
CA TYR A 335 16.10 31.94 -7.58
C TYR A 335 17.20 30.94 -7.92
N ASP A 336 18.04 31.20 -8.93
CA ASP A 336 19.08 30.23 -9.35
C ASP A 336 20.21 30.11 -8.31
N GLY A 337 20.62 31.21 -7.70
CA GLY A 337 21.63 31.21 -6.63
C GLY A 337 21.20 30.38 -5.41
N PRO A 338 20.06 30.70 -4.77
CA PRO A 338 19.56 29.93 -3.64
C PRO A 338 19.26 28.46 -3.96
N LEU A 339 18.80 28.15 -5.18
CA LEU A 339 18.61 26.76 -5.62
C LEU A 339 19.94 25.99 -5.62
N ALA A 340 21.01 26.59 -6.16
CA ALA A 340 22.32 25.96 -6.17
C ALA A 340 22.88 25.77 -4.74
N GLU A 341 22.69 26.75 -3.86
CA GLU A 341 23.08 26.64 -2.44
C GLU A 341 22.28 25.55 -1.72
N HIS A 342 20.98 25.44 -1.99
CA HIS A 342 20.14 24.40 -1.40
C HIS A 342 20.53 23.00 -1.87
N ILE A 343 20.77 22.81 -3.16
CA ILE A 343 21.26 21.53 -3.71
C ILE A 343 22.61 21.15 -3.08
N ALA A 344 23.55 22.11 -2.95
CA ALA A 344 24.83 21.85 -2.29
C ALA A 344 24.66 21.48 -0.80
N ALA A 345 23.65 22.01 -0.11
CA ALA A 345 23.34 21.62 1.26
C ALA A 345 22.76 20.19 1.35
N LEU A 346 21.93 19.79 0.38
CA LEU A 346 21.44 18.41 0.26
C LEU A 346 22.58 17.42 0.01
N ASP A 347 23.50 17.76 -0.91
CA ASP A 347 24.71 16.98 -1.18
C ASP A 347 25.59 16.83 0.09
N ALA A 348 25.73 17.92 0.87
CA ALA A 348 26.49 17.89 2.11
C ALA A 348 25.80 17.06 3.22
N ALA A 349 24.47 16.98 3.22
CA ALA A 349 23.70 16.22 4.19
C ALA A 349 23.71 14.72 3.92
N VAL A 350 23.75 14.29 2.64
CA VAL A 350 23.70 12.86 2.28
C VAL A 350 25.03 12.14 2.55
N ALA A 351 26.16 12.84 2.42
CA ALA A 351 27.49 12.24 2.53
C ALA A 351 27.78 11.56 3.90
N PRO A 352 27.46 12.15 5.06
CA PRO A 352 27.67 11.48 6.35
C PRO A 352 26.84 10.20 6.54
N ALA A 353 25.63 10.16 5.98
CA ALA A 353 24.76 8.98 6.08
C ALA A 353 25.31 7.81 5.24
N VAL A 354 25.75 8.09 4.01
CA VAL A 354 26.44 7.09 3.17
C VAL A 354 27.72 6.59 3.86
N GLN A 355 28.53 7.51 4.40
CA GLN A 355 29.75 7.14 5.11
C GLN A 355 29.48 6.22 6.30
N LEU A 356 28.44 6.49 7.09
CA LEU A 356 28.11 5.64 8.24
C LEU A 356 27.67 4.24 7.80
N ILE A 357 26.87 4.13 6.72
CA ILE A 357 26.50 2.83 6.14
C ILE A 357 27.76 2.06 5.71
N ASP A 358 28.69 2.73 5.03
CA ASP A 358 29.95 2.13 4.56
C ASP A 358 30.88 1.72 5.71
N GLU A 359 30.84 2.42 6.85
CA GLU A 359 31.60 2.08 8.05
C GLU A 359 30.98 0.92 8.84
N LEU A 360 29.66 0.88 8.97
CA LEU A 360 28.93 -0.15 9.73
C LEU A 360 28.87 -1.49 9.00
N HIS A 361 28.69 -1.47 7.68
CA HIS A 361 28.55 -2.67 6.86
C HIS A 361 29.67 -3.71 7.11
N PRO A 362 30.97 -3.38 7.00
CA PRO A 362 32.03 -4.34 7.29
C PRO A 362 32.15 -4.71 8.78
N GLN A 363 31.75 -3.84 9.72
CA GLN A 363 31.81 -4.13 11.16
C GLN A 363 30.80 -5.20 11.56
N VAL A 364 29.57 -5.12 11.06
CA VAL A 364 28.51 -6.10 11.32
C VAL A 364 28.87 -7.44 10.69
N ASN A 365 29.35 -7.44 9.45
CA ASN A 365 29.81 -8.66 8.78
C ASN A 365 30.94 -9.35 9.54
N ALA A 366 31.91 -8.59 10.07
CA ALA A 366 32.97 -9.14 10.91
C ALA A 366 32.46 -9.68 12.26
N LEU A 367 31.44 -9.03 12.85
CA LEU A 367 30.81 -9.50 14.09
C LEU A 367 30.06 -10.82 13.86
N LEU A 368 29.26 -10.92 12.79
CA LEU A 368 28.56 -12.15 12.41
C LEU A 368 29.54 -13.30 12.17
N ASP A 369 30.63 -13.04 11.43
CA ASP A 369 31.67 -14.04 11.17
C ASP A 369 32.33 -14.50 12.50
N SER A 370 32.61 -13.58 13.42
CA SER A 370 33.20 -13.89 14.74
C SER A 370 32.25 -14.72 15.61
N GLN A 371 30.98 -14.31 15.71
CA GLN A 371 29.98 -15.00 16.52
C GLN A 371 29.67 -16.41 15.99
N ALA A 372 29.60 -16.57 14.66
CA ALA A 372 29.45 -17.88 14.04
C ALA A 372 30.64 -18.80 14.34
N ALA A 373 31.87 -18.27 14.27
CA ALA A 373 33.08 -19.04 14.60
C ALA A 373 33.12 -19.47 16.09
N ASP A 374 32.77 -18.58 17.00
CA ASP A 374 32.70 -18.87 18.43
C ASP A 374 31.62 -19.92 18.74
N ALA A 375 30.47 -19.83 18.09
CA ALA A 375 29.38 -20.78 18.22
C ALA A 375 29.72 -22.17 17.69
N VAL A 376 30.36 -22.26 16.52
CA VAL A 376 30.88 -23.52 15.97
C VAL A 376 31.86 -24.15 16.95
N THR A 377 32.78 -23.35 17.50
CA THR A 377 33.74 -23.81 18.50
C THR A 377 33.05 -24.35 19.76
N ALA A 378 32.01 -23.65 20.25
CA ALA A 378 31.25 -24.07 21.42
C ALA A 378 30.48 -25.39 21.19
N VAL A 379 29.81 -25.55 20.05
CA VAL A 379 29.09 -26.79 19.70
C VAL A 379 30.05 -27.96 19.57
N GLN A 380 31.22 -27.76 18.94
CA GLN A 380 32.25 -28.80 18.83
C GLN A 380 32.83 -29.18 20.20
N ALA A 381 33.08 -28.21 21.08
CA ALA A 381 33.54 -28.45 22.44
C ALA A 381 32.51 -29.25 23.26
N LEU A 382 31.22 -28.91 23.15
CA LEU A 382 30.14 -29.64 23.80
C LEU A 382 30.05 -31.09 23.27
N GLY A 383 30.10 -31.27 21.95
CA GLY A 383 30.14 -32.59 21.33
C GLY A 383 31.32 -33.44 21.83
N ALA A 384 32.51 -32.86 21.92
CA ALA A 384 33.69 -33.54 22.45
C ALA A 384 33.55 -33.93 23.93
N GLN A 385 32.98 -33.04 24.76
CA GLN A 385 32.73 -33.30 26.17
C GLN A 385 31.72 -34.44 26.37
N THR A 386 30.64 -34.45 25.58
CA THR A 386 29.62 -35.52 25.61
C THR A 386 30.22 -36.86 25.20
N ILE A 387 31.05 -36.89 24.14
CA ILE A 387 31.75 -38.11 23.71
C ILE A 387 32.63 -38.64 24.85
N ALA A 388 33.41 -37.78 25.51
CA ALA A 388 34.25 -38.20 26.64
C ALA A 388 33.43 -38.78 27.82
N SER A 389 32.26 -38.20 28.11
CA SER A 389 31.33 -38.71 29.12
C SER A 389 30.77 -40.09 28.74
N LEU A 390 30.36 -40.28 27.48
CA LEU A 390 29.89 -41.58 26.97
C LEU A 390 30.99 -42.64 27.02
N GLU A 391 32.24 -42.29 26.70
CA GLU A 391 33.37 -43.21 26.82
C GLU A 391 33.65 -43.63 28.26
N GLN A 392 33.52 -42.69 29.23
CA GLN A 392 33.63 -43.00 30.65
C GLN A 392 32.51 -43.95 31.11
N GLN A 393 31.27 -43.68 30.71
CA GLN A 393 30.11 -44.52 31.03
C GLN A 393 30.23 -45.92 30.41
N ARG A 394 30.72 -46.03 29.17
CA ARG A 394 31.07 -47.30 28.52
C ARG A 394 32.05 -48.10 29.38
N GLY A 395 33.10 -47.44 29.89
CA GLY A 395 34.09 -48.06 30.77
C GLY A 395 33.47 -48.63 32.05
N THR A 396 32.59 -47.87 32.72
CA THR A 396 31.87 -48.33 33.91
C THR A 396 30.95 -49.50 33.62
N ALA A 397 30.17 -49.44 32.54
CA ALA A 397 29.26 -50.52 32.15
C ALA A 397 30.00 -51.83 31.83
N LEU A 398 31.15 -51.74 31.16
CA LEU A 398 31.99 -52.92 30.91
C LEU A 398 32.55 -53.51 32.22
N ALA A 399 32.97 -52.67 33.17
CA ALA A 399 33.43 -53.13 34.49
C ALA A 399 32.32 -53.83 35.30
N GLU A 400 31.06 -53.40 35.16
CA GLU A 400 29.91 -54.08 35.77
C GLU A 400 29.65 -55.47 35.16
N VAL A 401 29.80 -55.60 33.82
CA VAL A 401 29.71 -56.92 33.15
C VAL A 401 30.83 -57.85 33.63
N ASP A 402 32.05 -57.33 33.83
CA ASP A 402 33.19 -58.10 34.35
C ASP A 402 32.96 -58.55 35.81
N ALA A 403 32.40 -57.67 36.64
CA ALA A 403 32.03 -57.99 38.02
C ALA A 403 30.93 -59.07 38.08
N TRP A 404 29.93 -58.96 37.20
CA TRP A 404 28.87 -59.95 37.07
C TRP A 404 29.41 -61.32 36.64
N GLU A 405 30.28 -61.38 35.62
CA GLU A 405 30.89 -62.63 35.16
C GLU A 405 31.66 -63.32 36.30
N SER A 406 32.41 -62.53 37.08
CA SER A 406 33.16 -63.01 38.23
C SER A 406 32.24 -63.57 39.32
N GLN A 407 31.16 -62.86 39.65
CA GLN A 407 30.18 -63.30 40.66
C GLN A 407 29.44 -64.56 40.21
N ALA A 408 28.94 -64.60 38.99
CA ALA A 408 28.23 -65.76 38.44
C ALA A 408 29.12 -67.00 38.39
N THR A 409 30.40 -66.83 38.01
CA THR A 409 31.39 -67.90 38.03
C THR A 409 31.63 -68.43 39.44
N ALA A 410 31.76 -67.55 40.43
CA ALA A 410 31.93 -67.94 41.83
C ALA A 410 30.70 -68.69 42.36
N THR A 411 29.48 -68.22 42.08
CA THR A 411 28.24 -68.90 42.47
C THR A 411 28.10 -70.28 41.82
N ALA A 412 28.46 -70.42 40.54
CA ALA A 412 28.46 -71.71 39.86
C ALA A 412 29.47 -72.71 40.49
N GLN A 413 30.63 -72.22 40.92
CA GLN A 413 31.62 -73.02 41.64
C GLN A 413 31.11 -73.43 43.03
N GLU A 414 30.52 -72.50 43.78
CA GLU A 414 29.96 -72.76 45.11
C GLU A 414 28.82 -73.78 45.05
N ALA A 415 27.88 -73.60 44.11
CA ALA A 415 26.78 -74.54 43.89
C ALA A 415 27.29 -75.93 43.48
N GLY A 416 28.30 -75.99 42.61
CA GLY A 416 28.99 -77.24 42.28
C GLY A 416 29.63 -77.92 43.48
N GLY A 417 30.26 -77.14 44.37
CA GLY A 417 30.86 -77.63 45.61
C GLY A 417 29.82 -78.16 46.60
N GLN A 418 28.71 -77.44 46.79
CA GLN A 418 27.60 -77.86 47.65
C GLN A 418 26.94 -79.14 47.12
N ALA A 419 26.73 -79.24 45.81
CA ALA A 419 26.21 -80.44 45.17
C ALA A 419 27.15 -81.65 45.35
N GLY A 420 28.46 -81.43 45.19
CA GLY A 420 29.47 -82.45 45.45
C GLY A 420 29.47 -82.92 46.91
N GLN A 421 29.36 -82.00 47.88
CA GLN A 421 29.25 -82.34 49.30
C GLN A 421 27.97 -83.11 49.61
N ALA A 422 26.82 -82.67 49.08
CA ALA A 422 25.53 -83.35 49.26
C ALA A 422 25.57 -84.79 48.76
N LEU A 423 26.16 -85.01 47.57
CA LEU A 423 26.38 -86.35 47.00
C LEU A 423 27.30 -87.22 47.86
N MET A 424 28.37 -86.65 48.43
CA MET A 424 29.26 -87.38 49.34
C MET A 424 28.56 -87.76 50.66
N SER A 425 27.78 -86.87 51.25
CA SER A 425 26.98 -87.19 52.44
C SER A 425 25.91 -88.24 52.15
N PHE A 426 25.28 -88.17 50.97
CA PHE A 426 24.29 -89.15 50.52
C PHE A 426 24.92 -90.53 50.32
N ASP A 427 26.11 -90.64 49.68
CA ASP A 427 26.88 -91.90 49.56
C ASP A 427 27.21 -92.51 50.93
N GLN A 428 27.48 -91.65 51.92
CA GLN A 428 27.80 -92.08 53.28
C GLN A 428 26.58 -92.62 54.04
N GLU A 429 25.42 -91.96 53.90
CA GLU A 429 24.14 -92.38 54.50
C GLU A 429 23.61 -93.68 53.84
N VAL A 430 23.74 -93.76 52.52
CA VAL A 430 23.30 -94.91 51.72
C VAL A 430 24.13 -96.17 51.95
N ARG A 431 25.42 -96.06 52.29
CA ARG A 431 26.22 -97.26 52.64
C ARG A 431 25.70 -98.02 53.87
N GLU A 432 24.83 -97.40 54.67
CA GLU A 432 24.25 -98.00 55.87
C GLU A 432 22.84 -98.59 55.65
N GLU A 433 22.13 -98.25 54.57
CA GLU A 433 20.80 -98.79 54.22
C GLU A 433 20.77 -99.44 52.82
N SER A 434 19.99 -100.51 52.67
CA SER A 434 20.00 -101.45 51.51
C SER A 434 20.27 -100.83 50.11
N PRO A 435 21.13 -101.45 49.26
CA PRO A 435 21.51 -100.94 47.93
C PRO A 435 20.35 -100.71 46.94
N ASP A 436 19.17 -101.28 47.19
CA ASP A 436 17.97 -101.08 46.36
C ASP A 436 17.28 -99.71 46.60
N ALA A 437 17.59 -99.00 47.71
CA ALA A 437 17.04 -97.67 48.00
C ALA A 437 17.75 -96.53 47.22
N VAL A 438 18.92 -96.81 46.67
CA VAL A 438 19.85 -95.85 46.08
C VAL A 438 19.41 -95.41 44.69
N GLU A 439 18.92 -96.37 43.91
CA GLU A 439 18.51 -96.17 42.52
C GLU A 439 17.24 -95.30 42.43
N GLY A 440 16.38 -95.34 43.46
CA GLY A 440 15.17 -94.50 43.53
C GLY A 440 15.41 -93.06 44.00
N ALA A 441 16.53 -92.78 44.67
CA ALA A 441 16.79 -91.49 45.30
C ALA A 441 17.76 -90.59 44.51
N LEU A 442 18.65 -91.16 43.69
CA LEU A 442 19.62 -90.37 42.90
C LEU A 442 19.00 -89.64 41.70
N GLY A 443 17.98 -90.21 41.05
CA GLY A 443 17.29 -89.57 39.91
C GLY A 443 16.68 -88.20 40.27
N PRO A 444 15.86 -88.10 41.33
CA PRO A 444 15.29 -86.83 41.78
C PRO A 444 16.32 -85.76 42.14
N ILE A 445 17.46 -86.16 42.72
CA ILE A 445 18.54 -85.23 43.09
C ILE A 445 19.25 -84.67 41.85
N GLY A 446 19.52 -85.51 40.85
CA GLY A 446 20.10 -85.09 39.57
C GLY A 446 19.18 -84.15 38.78
N ASP A 447 17.88 -84.44 38.77
CA ASP A 447 16.87 -83.61 38.11
C ASP A 447 16.66 -82.28 38.84
N GLU A 448 16.62 -82.28 40.18
CA GLU A 448 16.53 -81.05 40.96
C GLU A 448 17.79 -80.19 40.82
N LEU A 449 18.97 -80.78 40.79
CA LEU A 449 20.21 -80.05 40.56
C LEU A 449 20.24 -79.41 39.16
N THR A 450 19.81 -80.15 38.14
CA THR A 450 19.72 -79.65 36.76
C THR A 450 18.68 -78.54 36.64
N ALA A 451 17.51 -78.70 37.27
CA ALA A 451 16.46 -77.69 37.31
C ALA A 451 16.90 -76.41 38.03
N ARG A 452 17.56 -76.52 39.19
CA ARG A 452 18.13 -75.37 39.90
C ARG A 452 19.22 -74.66 39.09
N LEU A 453 20.05 -75.42 38.38
CA LEU A 453 21.07 -74.85 37.50
C LEU A 453 20.46 -74.12 36.30
N ASP A 454 19.42 -74.66 35.69
CA ASP A 454 18.70 -74.00 34.59
C ASP A 454 17.90 -72.77 35.08
N GLU A 455 17.30 -72.83 36.28
CA GLU A 455 16.70 -71.65 36.94
C GLU A 455 17.74 -70.56 37.20
N LEU A 456 18.92 -70.94 37.69
CA LEU A 456 20.01 -69.99 37.95
C LEU A 456 20.48 -69.34 36.64
N VAL A 457 20.63 -70.12 35.56
CA VAL A 457 20.98 -69.62 34.22
C VAL A 457 19.89 -68.74 33.64
N GLN A 458 18.60 -69.09 33.78
CA GLN A 458 17.49 -68.26 33.31
C GLN A 458 17.35 -66.96 34.09
N ALA A 459 17.46 -67.00 35.43
CA ALA A 459 17.43 -65.82 36.27
C ALA A 459 18.57 -64.86 35.91
N HIS A 460 19.76 -65.39 35.64
CA HIS A 460 20.91 -64.58 35.26
C HIS A 460 20.82 -64.05 33.82
N ARG A 461 20.22 -64.79 32.87
CA ARG A 461 19.88 -64.25 31.53
C ARG A 461 18.87 -63.12 31.64
N GLY A 462 17.84 -63.26 32.46
CA GLY A 462 16.85 -62.22 32.70
C GLY A 462 17.48 -60.94 33.24
N ILE A 463 18.46 -61.05 34.16
CA ILE A 463 19.23 -59.91 34.66
C ILE A 463 20.05 -59.29 33.53
N ALA A 464 20.79 -60.09 32.75
CA ALA A 464 21.61 -59.57 31.64
C ALA A 464 20.77 -58.86 30.56
N ASP A 465 19.60 -59.41 30.20
CA ASP A 465 18.67 -58.79 29.25
C ASP A 465 18.05 -57.51 29.82
N THR A 466 17.69 -57.52 31.10
CA THR A 466 17.12 -56.34 31.79
C THR A 466 18.15 -55.23 31.90
N THR A 467 19.37 -55.53 32.35
CA THR A 467 20.48 -54.58 32.42
C THR A 467 20.85 -54.08 31.02
N GLY A 468 20.93 -54.96 30.02
CA GLY A 468 21.19 -54.57 28.63
C GLY A 468 20.10 -53.68 28.02
N ASN A 469 18.83 -53.89 28.39
CA ASN A 469 17.71 -53.04 27.97
C ASN A 469 17.68 -51.71 28.72
N GLN A 470 17.97 -51.70 30.02
CA GLN A 470 18.07 -50.48 30.84
C GLN A 470 19.24 -49.61 30.38
N VAL A 471 20.40 -50.21 30.10
CA VAL A 471 21.55 -49.50 29.52
C VAL A 471 21.18 -48.93 28.15
N ARG A 472 20.50 -49.69 27.28
CA ARG A 472 19.99 -49.15 25.99
C ARG A 472 19.01 -48.00 26.16
N GLN A 473 18.04 -48.10 27.06
CA GLN A 473 17.05 -47.04 27.30
C GLN A 473 17.69 -45.78 27.90
N GLY A 474 18.58 -45.94 28.88
CA GLY A 474 19.36 -44.83 29.44
C GLY A 474 20.27 -44.17 28.40
N LEU A 475 20.85 -44.97 27.50
CA LEU A 475 21.69 -44.48 26.41
C LEU A 475 20.91 -43.69 25.35
N VAL A 476 19.73 -44.17 24.94
CA VAL A 476 18.87 -43.44 24.00
C VAL A 476 18.42 -42.12 24.62
N ALA A 477 17.96 -42.13 25.86
CA ALA A 477 17.55 -40.91 26.57
C ALA A 477 18.72 -39.91 26.75
N GLY A 478 19.91 -40.40 27.06
CA GLY A 478 21.11 -39.57 27.19
C GLY A 478 21.56 -38.96 25.86
N GLY A 479 21.54 -39.74 24.77
CA GLY A 479 21.84 -39.27 23.42
C GLY A 479 20.86 -38.21 22.93
N ASP A 480 19.55 -38.43 23.14
CA ASP A 480 18.51 -37.48 22.78
C ASP A 480 18.64 -36.16 23.58
N THR A 481 18.99 -36.25 24.87
CA THR A 481 19.23 -35.07 25.72
C THR A 481 20.43 -34.27 25.21
N ALA A 482 21.55 -34.93 24.89
CA ALA A 482 22.73 -34.23 24.36
C ALA A 482 22.46 -33.60 22.98
N ALA A 483 21.70 -34.28 22.11
CA ALA A 483 21.28 -33.72 20.83
C ALA A 483 20.34 -32.51 21.02
N GLN A 484 19.46 -32.55 22.02
CA GLN A 484 18.60 -31.43 22.38
C GLN A 484 19.43 -30.24 22.88
N GLU A 485 20.39 -30.45 23.78
CA GLU A 485 21.26 -29.38 24.30
C GLU A 485 22.09 -28.71 23.20
N ILE A 486 22.59 -29.49 22.23
CA ILE A 486 23.29 -28.95 21.05
C ILE A 486 22.33 -28.09 20.20
N ARG A 487 21.09 -28.56 19.98
CA ARG A 487 20.08 -27.79 19.23
C ARG A 487 19.69 -26.51 19.95
N ASP A 488 19.50 -26.56 21.27
CA ASP A 488 19.16 -25.40 22.09
C ASP A 488 20.31 -24.38 22.12
N ALA A 489 21.56 -24.85 22.18
CA ALA A 489 22.74 -23.99 22.08
C ALA A 489 22.81 -23.29 20.71
N ALA A 490 22.56 -24.01 19.62
CA ALA A 490 22.49 -23.42 18.28
C ALA A 490 21.33 -22.41 18.16
N GLY A 491 20.18 -22.68 18.79
CA GLY A 491 19.05 -21.76 18.86
C GLY A 491 19.37 -20.44 19.57
N ARG A 492 20.06 -20.51 20.72
CA ARG A 492 20.52 -19.31 21.45
C ARG A 492 21.50 -18.46 20.64
N VAL A 493 22.39 -19.10 19.89
CA VAL A 493 23.33 -18.39 19.01
C VAL A 493 22.58 -17.65 17.90
N ARG A 494 21.61 -18.30 17.24
CA ARG A 494 20.78 -17.61 16.22
C ARG A 494 20.04 -16.41 16.79
N GLN A 495 19.51 -16.55 18.01
CA GLN A 495 18.85 -15.43 18.68
C GLN A 495 19.83 -14.26 18.90
N GLN A 496 21.04 -14.53 19.39
CA GLN A 496 22.05 -13.49 19.62
C GLN A 496 22.52 -12.81 18.32
N LEU A 497 22.65 -13.57 17.23
CA LEU A 497 22.93 -13.03 15.89
C LEU A 497 21.80 -12.06 15.46
N GLY A 498 20.54 -12.45 15.64
CA GLY A 498 19.38 -11.60 15.33
C GLY A 498 19.32 -10.32 16.17
N GLU A 499 19.67 -10.39 17.46
CA GLU A 499 19.77 -9.21 18.34
C GLU A 499 20.83 -8.21 17.85
N GLY A 500 22.01 -8.70 17.44
CA GLY A 500 23.09 -7.86 16.90
C GLY A 500 22.73 -7.19 15.56
N ILE A 501 22.01 -7.89 14.69
CA ILE A 501 21.48 -7.32 13.43
C ILE A 501 20.46 -6.23 13.73
N THR A 502 19.51 -6.49 14.64
CA THR A 502 18.48 -5.52 15.04
C THR A 502 19.11 -4.23 15.59
N GLU A 503 20.19 -4.32 16.37
CA GLU A 503 20.93 -3.15 16.85
C GLU A 503 21.57 -2.36 15.69
N ALA A 504 22.19 -3.05 14.73
CA ALA A 504 22.79 -2.42 13.56
C ALA A 504 21.75 -1.73 12.67
N GLU A 505 20.61 -2.37 12.42
CA GLU A 505 19.46 -1.79 11.72
C GLU A 505 18.94 -0.53 12.43
N GLY A 506 18.89 -0.55 13.76
CA GLY A 506 18.55 0.62 14.57
C GLY A 506 19.50 1.80 14.32
N ARG A 507 20.82 1.55 14.26
CA ARG A 507 21.82 2.59 13.98
C ARG A 507 21.74 3.14 12.55
N ILE A 508 21.46 2.29 11.56
CA ILE A 508 21.25 2.72 10.16
C ILE A 508 19.97 3.57 10.07
N THR A 509 18.90 3.14 10.74
CA THR A 509 17.62 3.88 10.82
C THR A 509 17.82 5.25 11.48
N ASP A 510 18.63 5.33 12.53
CA ASP A 510 19.00 6.60 13.18
C ASP A 510 19.74 7.54 12.23
N ALA A 511 20.64 7.00 11.41
CA ALA A 511 21.36 7.76 10.38
C ALA A 511 20.40 8.34 9.33
N SER A 512 19.47 7.52 8.85
CA SER A 512 18.42 7.95 7.92
C SER A 512 17.53 9.03 8.54
N ARG A 513 17.16 8.89 9.82
CA ARG A 513 16.44 9.95 10.56
C ARG A 513 17.24 11.23 10.66
N GLN A 514 18.54 11.16 10.98
CA GLN A 514 19.42 12.32 11.01
C GLN A 514 19.53 13.00 9.64
N PHE A 515 19.57 12.24 8.55
CA PHE A 515 19.52 12.78 7.19
C PHE A 515 18.20 13.52 6.91
N VAL A 516 17.06 12.94 7.27
CA VAL A 516 15.75 13.59 7.12
C VAL A 516 15.68 14.88 7.95
N THR A 517 16.17 14.85 9.18
CA THR A 517 16.26 16.06 10.04
C THR A 517 17.17 17.11 9.42
N ALA A 518 18.39 16.74 8.99
CA ALA A 518 19.33 17.65 8.34
C ALA A 518 18.74 18.26 7.05
N THR A 519 18.00 17.47 6.29
CA THR A 519 17.27 17.92 5.10
C THR A 519 16.18 18.92 5.47
N GLY A 520 15.38 18.64 6.50
CA GLY A 520 14.39 19.59 7.04
C GLY A 520 15.02 20.88 7.55
N ASP A 521 16.14 20.77 8.25
CA ASP A 521 16.92 21.90 8.79
C ASP A 521 17.58 22.74 7.69
N ALA A 522 17.95 22.14 6.55
CA ALA A 522 18.43 22.87 5.37
C ALA A 522 17.28 23.51 4.59
N HIS A 523 16.13 22.83 4.51
CA HIS A 523 14.96 23.29 3.77
C HIS A 523 14.31 24.52 4.43
N GLY A 524 14.07 24.50 5.74
CA GLY A 524 13.39 25.60 6.44
C GLY A 524 14.02 26.99 6.26
N PRO A 525 15.34 27.18 6.48
CA PRO A 525 16.05 28.43 6.21
C PRO A 525 16.02 28.84 4.75
N ALA A 526 16.22 27.91 3.81
CA ALA A 526 16.18 28.19 2.37
C ALA A 526 14.80 28.71 1.96
N MET A 527 13.72 28.07 2.41
CA MET A 527 12.33 28.50 2.15
C MET A 527 12.05 29.89 2.72
N ARG A 528 12.56 30.20 3.93
CA ARG A 528 12.41 31.53 4.56
C ARG A 528 13.19 32.61 3.80
N GLN A 529 14.40 32.32 3.37
CA GLN A 529 15.22 33.25 2.58
C GLN A 529 14.58 33.50 1.21
N LEU A 530 14.05 32.46 0.56
CA LEU A 530 13.30 32.59 -0.68
C LEU A 530 12.01 33.39 -0.50
N GLY A 531 11.23 33.14 0.55
CA GLY A 531 10.05 33.94 0.89
C GLY A 531 10.39 35.41 1.08
N ALA A 532 11.44 35.70 1.86
CA ALA A 532 11.92 37.07 2.04
C ALA A 532 12.40 37.73 0.73
N THR A 533 12.95 36.94 -0.19
CA THR A 533 13.43 37.44 -1.48
C THR A 533 12.28 37.69 -2.46
N VAL A 534 11.25 36.83 -2.45
CA VAL A 534 9.99 37.05 -3.19
C VAL A 534 9.30 38.31 -2.68
N ASP A 535 9.17 38.48 -1.37
CA ASP A 535 8.56 39.67 -0.75
C ASP A 535 9.34 40.95 -1.11
N ALA A 536 10.68 40.88 -1.10
CA ALA A 536 11.53 41.98 -1.53
C ALA A 536 11.39 42.27 -3.04
N GLY A 537 11.22 41.24 -3.87
CA GLY A 537 10.97 41.35 -5.30
C GLY A 537 9.63 42.01 -5.62
N LEU A 538 8.56 41.59 -4.94
CA LEU A 538 7.23 42.19 -5.04
C LEU A 538 7.24 43.65 -4.58
N THR A 539 7.93 43.94 -3.47
CA THR A 539 8.11 45.32 -2.98
C THR A 539 8.87 46.18 -4.00
N ALA A 540 9.95 45.66 -4.60
CA ALA A 540 10.70 46.35 -5.64
C ALA A 540 9.86 46.57 -6.92
N GLN A 541 8.98 45.63 -7.26
CA GLN A 541 8.03 45.76 -8.36
C GLN A 541 7.00 46.86 -8.08
N ASP A 542 6.45 46.93 -6.86
CA ASP A 542 5.53 47.98 -6.45
C ASP A 542 6.21 49.36 -6.46
N ASP A 543 7.46 49.46 -6.01
CA ASP A 543 8.27 50.68 -6.08
C ASP A 543 8.51 51.11 -7.53
N LEU A 544 8.84 50.16 -8.42
CA LEU A 544 9.02 50.42 -9.85
C LEU A 544 7.73 50.85 -10.53
N ALA A 545 6.61 50.22 -10.21
CA ALA A 545 5.29 50.62 -10.69
C ALA A 545 4.94 52.02 -10.17
N GLY A 546 5.26 52.34 -8.92
CA GLY A 546 5.14 53.66 -8.33
C GLY A 546 5.98 54.72 -9.05
N GLN A 547 7.25 54.43 -9.31
CA GLN A 547 8.15 55.31 -10.06
C GLN A 547 7.69 55.50 -11.51
N ALA A 548 7.20 54.45 -12.16
CA ALA A 548 6.66 54.52 -13.52
C ALA A 548 5.38 55.39 -13.58
N ARG A 549 4.48 55.27 -12.60
CA ARG A 549 3.31 56.15 -12.46
C ARG A 549 3.73 57.60 -12.24
N ALA A 550 4.73 57.84 -11.39
CA ALA A 550 5.25 59.18 -11.14
C ALA A 550 5.91 59.80 -12.39
N GLN A 551 6.71 59.04 -13.14
CA GLN A 551 7.31 59.47 -14.41
C GLN A 551 6.24 59.74 -15.48
N THR A 552 5.20 58.90 -15.54
CA THR A 552 4.08 59.09 -16.48
C THR A 552 3.27 60.34 -16.14
N ALA A 553 3.05 60.62 -14.85
CA ALA A 553 2.39 61.83 -14.39
C ALA A 553 3.22 63.09 -14.71
N ASP A 554 4.54 63.03 -14.50
CA ASP A 554 5.47 64.12 -14.85
C ASP A 554 5.53 64.36 -16.38
N ALA A 555 5.59 63.29 -17.18
CA ALA A 555 5.54 63.37 -18.64
C ALA A 555 4.20 63.94 -19.14
N SER A 556 3.08 63.53 -18.53
CA SER A 556 1.75 64.07 -18.85
C SER A 556 1.64 65.56 -18.52
N GLY A 557 2.24 66.00 -17.40
CA GLY A 557 2.35 67.42 -17.05
C GLY A 557 3.16 68.22 -18.09
N LYS A 558 4.32 67.70 -18.50
CA LYS A 558 5.15 68.31 -19.55
C LYS A 558 4.44 68.38 -20.90
N VAL A 559 3.71 67.33 -21.28
CA VAL A 559 2.90 67.30 -22.51
C VAL A 559 1.75 68.31 -22.43
N ALA A 560 1.10 68.49 -21.28
CA ALA A 560 0.07 69.51 -21.10
C ALA A 560 0.64 70.93 -21.24
N ASP A 561 1.84 71.17 -20.70
CA ASP A 561 2.56 72.45 -20.82
C ASP A 561 3.02 72.71 -22.27
N GLU A 562 3.52 71.68 -22.96
CA GLU A 562 3.93 71.75 -24.36
C GLU A 562 2.72 71.92 -25.30
N HIS A 563 1.59 71.26 -25.01
CA HIS A 563 0.32 71.45 -25.71
C HIS A 563 -0.19 72.89 -25.57
N ALA A 564 -0.09 73.49 -24.36
CA ALA A 564 -0.43 74.89 -24.16
C ALA A 564 0.49 75.82 -24.98
N ARG A 565 1.79 75.48 -25.08
CA ARG A 565 2.79 76.21 -25.87
C ARG A 565 2.53 76.10 -27.38
N LEU A 566 2.23 74.91 -27.89
CA LEU A 566 1.95 74.64 -29.31
C LEU A 566 0.64 75.29 -29.77
N LYS A 567 -0.39 75.33 -28.91
CA LYS A 567 -1.65 76.05 -29.16
C LYS A 567 -1.44 77.56 -29.39
N GLU A 568 -0.42 78.15 -28.76
CA GLU A 568 0.00 79.55 -28.96
C GLU A 568 0.81 79.75 -30.26
N GLU A 569 1.60 78.74 -30.66
CA GLU A 569 2.38 78.73 -31.91
C GLU A 569 1.53 78.48 -33.16
N GLU A 570 0.47 77.66 -33.08
CA GLU A 570 -0.42 77.37 -34.22
C GLU A 570 -1.43 78.48 -34.49
N ARG A 571 -1.78 79.28 -33.49
CA ARG A 571 -2.49 80.56 -33.70
C ARG A 571 -1.68 81.52 -34.58
N ARG A 572 -0.35 81.35 -34.68
CA ARG A 572 0.54 82.12 -35.57
C ARG A 572 0.78 81.46 -36.93
N LYS A 573 0.46 80.17 -37.09
CA LYS A 573 0.67 79.44 -38.35
C LYS A 573 -0.62 79.26 -39.17
N ALA A 574 -1.78 79.61 -38.59
CA ALA A 574 -3.10 79.54 -39.25
C ALA A 574 -3.37 80.63 -40.33
N GLU A 575 -2.37 81.39 -40.77
CA GLU A 575 -2.47 82.34 -41.91
C GLU A 575 -1.65 81.91 -43.14
N ALA A 576 -1.10 80.69 -43.19
CA ALA A 576 -0.38 80.24 -44.38
C ALA A 576 -0.69 78.79 -44.74
N GLU A 577 -1.32 78.66 -45.91
CA GLU A 577 -1.28 77.55 -46.86
C GLU A 577 -2.44 76.54 -46.89
N GLU A 578 -2.99 76.49 -48.10
CA GLU A 578 -4.14 75.78 -48.61
C GLU A 578 -3.68 74.57 -49.45
N GLU A 579 -4.50 73.51 -49.41
CA GLU A 579 -4.65 72.40 -50.36
C GLU A 579 -3.50 71.38 -50.63
N LYS A 580 -3.67 70.18 -50.05
CA LYS A 580 -3.37 68.88 -50.70
C LYS A 580 -4.22 67.75 -50.12
N SER A 581 -4.73 66.87 -50.99
CA SER A 581 -5.60 65.73 -50.70
C SER A 581 -5.05 64.78 -49.62
N TRP A 582 -5.92 64.29 -48.74
CA TRP A 582 -5.60 63.40 -47.59
C TRP A 582 -5.16 61.99 -48.02
N TRP A 583 -5.68 61.47 -49.13
CA TRP A 583 -5.31 60.13 -49.61
C TRP A 583 -3.86 60.04 -50.09
N ASP A 584 -3.34 61.11 -50.71
CA ASP A 584 -1.92 61.20 -51.07
C ASP A 584 -1.03 61.25 -49.81
N ARG A 585 -1.48 61.94 -48.75
CA ARG A 585 -0.74 62.03 -47.48
C ARG A 585 -0.62 60.71 -46.71
N VAL A 586 -1.62 59.83 -46.77
CA VAL A 586 -1.55 58.53 -46.07
C VAL A 586 -0.68 57.54 -46.83
N THR A 587 -0.73 57.55 -48.16
CA THR A 587 0.15 56.70 -48.98
C THR A 587 1.58 57.20 -48.99
N ASP A 588 1.79 58.53 -49.01
CA ASP A 588 3.11 59.15 -48.92
C ASP A 588 3.70 58.95 -47.52
N TRP A 589 2.90 59.06 -46.44
CA TRP A 589 3.38 58.79 -45.08
C TRP A 589 3.75 57.31 -44.88
N ALA A 590 2.97 56.36 -45.39
CA ALA A 590 3.31 54.94 -45.29
C ALA A 590 4.54 54.59 -46.14
N ALA A 591 4.71 55.21 -47.31
CA ALA A 591 5.89 55.06 -48.16
C ALA A 591 7.13 55.73 -47.54
N GLU A 592 6.99 56.91 -46.93
CA GLU A 592 8.05 57.62 -46.20
C GLU A 592 8.43 56.92 -44.91
N LEU A 593 7.47 56.36 -44.17
CA LEU A 593 7.73 55.55 -42.97
C LEU A 593 8.45 54.25 -43.36
N TYR A 594 7.98 53.56 -44.40
CA TYR A 594 8.64 52.35 -44.90
C TYR A 594 10.06 52.66 -45.42
N ALA A 595 10.24 53.75 -46.16
CA ALA A 595 11.56 54.20 -46.63
C ALA A 595 12.46 54.68 -45.47
N SER A 596 11.90 55.33 -44.46
CA SER A 596 12.61 55.82 -43.27
C SER A 596 13.08 54.67 -42.37
N VAL A 597 12.21 53.68 -42.11
CA VAL A 597 12.57 52.47 -41.37
C VAL A 597 13.60 51.64 -42.15
N ARG A 598 13.41 51.46 -43.47
CA ARG A 598 14.38 50.76 -44.34
C ARG A 598 15.74 51.46 -44.35
N LYS A 599 15.76 52.79 -44.45
CA LYS A 599 16.98 53.60 -44.40
C LYS A 599 17.63 53.54 -43.02
N TRP A 600 16.85 53.62 -41.95
CA TRP A 600 17.35 53.48 -40.58
C TRP A 600 18.01 52.12 -40.33
N PHE A 601 17.39 51.02 -40.78
CA PHE A 601 18.00 49.69 -40.67
C PHE A 601 19.31 49.60 -41.47
N LYS A 602 19.34 50.17 -42.68
CA LYS A 602 20.54 50.23 -43.53
C LYS A 602 21.67 51.04 -42.87
N GLU A 603 21.36 52.20 -42.31
CA GLU A 603 22.32 53.09 -41.66
C GLU A 603 22.79 52.54 -40.30
N THR A 604 21.92 51.85 -39.57
CA THR A 604 22.20 51.37 -38.20
C THR A 604 22.96 50.04 -38.19
N PHE A 605 22.61 49.11 -39.08
CA PHE A 605 23.15 47.74 -39.07
C PHE A 605 24.00 47.42 -40.31
N GLY A 606 24.18 48.39 -41.22
CA GLY A 606 24.89 48.20 -42.48
C GLY A 606 24.07 47.46 -43.52
N ASP A 607 24.56 47.43 -44.77
CA ASP A 607 23.77 46.96 -45.92
C ASP A 607 23.25 45.52 -45.74
N PHE A 608 24.10 44.59 -45.32
CA PHE A 608 23.69 43.19 -45.19
C PHE A 608 22.78 42.94 -43.97
N TRP A 609 23.21 43.28 -42.76
CA TRP A 609 22.42 42.99 -41.55
C TRP A 609 21.17 43.86 -41.42
N GLY A 610 21.23 45.10 -41.92
CA GLY A 610 20.08 45.98 -42.02
C GLY A 610 18.99 45.39 -42.92
N GLY A 611 19.38 44.88 -44.09
CA GLY A 611 18.44 44.22 -44.99
C GLY A 611 17.86 42.95 -44.36
N LEU A 612 18.69 42.08 -43.78
CA LEU A 612 18.24 40.84 -43.15
C LEU A 612 17.21 41.06 -42.03
N LEU A 613 17.49 41.97 -41.10
CA LEU A 613 16.62 42.26 -39.96
C LEU A 613 15.32 42.93 -40.41
N PHE A 614 15.40 43.86 -41.38
CA PHE A 614 14.22 44.47 -41.98
C PHE A 614 13.38 43.44 -42.76
N GLY A 615 14.03 42.47 -43.41
CA GLY A 615 13.39 41.32 -44.06
C GLY A 615 12.63 40.43 -43.09
N ILE A 616 13.21 40.12 -41.93
CA ILE A 616 12.54 39.35 -40.86
C ILE A 616 11.33 40.13 -40.32
N LEU A 617 11.50 41.42 -40.04
CA LEU A 617 10.43 42.27 -39.51
C LEU A 617 9.26 42.40 -40.50
N SER A 618 9.55 42.66 -41.78
CA SER A 618 8.53 42.75 -42.83
C SER A 618 7.85 41.40 -43.09
N GLY A 619 8.59 40.29 -43.03
CA GLY A 619 8.03 38.93 -43.08
C GLY A 619 7.06 38.65 -41.91
N LEU A 620 7.44 39.01 -40.69
CA LEU A 620 6.59 38.85 -39.50
C LEU A 620 5.34 39.73 -39.55
N ALA A 621 5.46 40.98 -40.04
CA ALA A 621 4.33 41.88 -40.23
C ALA A 621 3.30 41.30 -41.21
N MET A 622 3.75 40.70 -42.32
CA MET A 622 2.85 40.01 -43.26
C MET A 622 2.19 38.77 -42.64
N VAL A 623 2.92 37.96 -41.85
CA VAL A 623 2.34 36.81 -41.12
C VAL A 623 1.29 37.29 -40.11
N ALA A 624 1.53 38.38 -39.39
CA ALA A 624 0.59 38.95 -38.43
C ALA A 624 -0.69 39.47 -39.10
N VAL A 625 -0.58 40.17 -40.25
CA VAL A 625 -1.76 40.59 -41.04
C VAL A 625 -2.53 39.38 -41.57
N GLY A 626 -1.83 38.33 -42.02
CA GLY A 626 -2.44 37.07 -42.44
C GLY A 626 -3.16 36.33 -41.31
N LEU A 627 -2.58 36.31 -40.10
CA LEU A 627 -3.20 35.72 -38.91
C LEU A 627 -4.39 36.54 -38.39
N LEU A 628 -4.36 37.87 -38.50
CA LEU A 628 -5.50 38.74 -38.15
C LEU A 628 -6.68 38.53 -39.11
N LEU A 629 -6.40 38.44 -40.42
CA LEU A 629 -7.42 38.11 -41.42
C LEU A 629 -7.94 36.66 -41.26
N GLY A 630 -7.07 35.71 -40.89
CA GLY A 630 -7.46 34.33 -40.60
C GLY A 630 -8.24 34.16 -39.29
N GLY A 631 -7.90 34.92 -38.25
CA GLY A 631 -8.58 34.92 -36.95
C GLY A 631 -10.02 35.43 -37.02
N LEU A 632 -10.27 36.43 -37.87
CA LEU A 632 -11.62 36.94 -38.17
C LEU A 632 -12.51 35.86 -38.83
N VAL A 633 -11.91 34.91 -39.55
CA VAL A 633 -12.59 33.81 -40.24
C VAL A 633 -12.78 32.58 -39.33
N ILE A 634 -11.84 32.30 -38.42
CA ILE A 634 -11.97 31.24 -37.39
C ILE A 634 -13.16 31.51 -36.46
N LEU A 635 -13.49 32.78 -36.22
CA LEU A 635 -14.68 33.17 -35.46
C LEU A 635 -16.00 32.78 -36.15
N ILE A 636 -16.00 32.67 -37.49
CA ILE A 636 -17.16 32.32 -38.32
C ILE A 636 -17.28 30.79 -38.52
N ALA A 637 -16.19 30.02 -38.34
CA ALA A 637 -16.11 28.60 -38.71
C ALA A 637 -16.53 27.57 -37.62
N LYS A 638 -17.19 27.97 -36.54
CA LYS A 638 -17.57 27.06 -35.43
C LYS A 638 -18.71 26.05 -35.73
N VAL A 639 -19.18 25.90 -36.97
CA VAL A 639 -20.41 25.12 -37.26
C VAL A 639 -20.23 23.78 -37.97
N SER A 640 -19.09 23.41 -38.58
CA SER A 640 -18.80 21.98 -38.89
C SER A 640 -17.37 21.74 -39.37
N ALA A 641 -16.85 20.54 -39.12
CA ALA A 641 -15.51 20.09 -39.53
C ALA A 641 -15.28 20.10 -41.07
N ILE A 642 -16.36 20.04 -41.86
CA ILE A 642 -16.28 20.10 -43.34
C ILE A 642 -16.05 21.54 -43.82
N ALA A 643 -16.60 22.55 -43.13
CA ALA A 643 -16.39 23.96 -43.46
C ALA A 643 -14.95 24.42 -43.19
N ALA A 644 -14.29 23.87 -42.17
CA ALA A 644 -12.89 24.16 -41.86
C ALA A 644 -11.94 23.68 -42.97
N LEU A 645 -12.21 22.51 -43.57
CA LEU A 645 -11.41 21.97 -44.66
C LEU A 645 -11.54 22.80 -45.95
N VAL A 646 -12.78 23.17 -46.32
CA VAL A 646 -13.04 24.02 -47.51
C VAL A 646 -12.44 25.41 -47.34
N THR A 647 -12.53 25.98 -46.13
CA THR A 647 -11.97 27.30 -45.82
C THR A 647 -10.44 27.30 -45.87
N ALA A 648 -9.79 26.24 -45.35
CA ALA A 648 -8.34 26.08 -45.44
C ALA A 648 -7.87 25.99 -46.91
N VAL A 649 -8.62 25.30 -47.77
CA VAL A 649 -8.33 25.21 -49.20
C VAL A 649 -8.52 26.57 -49.91
N VAL A 650 -9.58 27.33 -49.58
CA VAL A 650 -9.80 28.67 -50.15
C VAL A 650 -8.70 29.65 -49.74
N LEU A 651 -8.26 29.63 -48.48
CA LEU A 651 -7.16 30.48 -48.00
C LEU A 651 -5.83 30.10 -48.64
N LEU A 652 -5.57 28.80 -48.83
CA LEU A 652 -4.38 28.32 -49.54
C LEU A 652 -4.38 28.82 -51.00
N LEU A 653 -5.52 28.70 -51.70
CA LEU A 653 -5.67 29.17 -53.08
C LEU A 653 -5.57 30.71 -53.18
N ALA A 654 -6.08 31.45 -52.21
CA ALA A 654 -5.95 32.90 -52.14
C ALA A 654 -4.49 33.33 -51.90
N GLY A 655 -3.77 32.64 -51.02
CA GLY A 655 -2.33 32.85 -50.78
C GLY A 655 -1.49 32.59 -52.02
N ILE A 656 -1.78 31.49 -52.74
CA ILE A 656 -1.16 31.19 -54.03
C ILE A 656 -1.45 32.29 -55.06
N GLY A 657 -2.71 32.74 -55.16
CA GLY A 657 -3.11 33.80 -56.10
C GLY A 657 -2.41 35.13 -55.84
N LEU A 658 -2.27 35.54 -54.58
CA LEU A 658 -1.56 36.76 -54.18
C LEU A 658 -0.05 36.66 -54.43
N GLY A 659 0.57 35.51 -54.13
CA GLY A 659 1.99 35.26 -54.41
C GLY A 659 2.30 35.36 -55.91
N ILE A 660 1.47 34.74 -56.75
CA ILE A 660 1.58 34.84 -58.21
C ILE A 660 1.42 36.30 -58.66
N HIS A 661 0.40 37.02 -58.16
CA HIS A 661 0.18 38.42 -58.54
C HIS A 661 1.37 39.31 -58.18
N ALA A 662 1.92 39.17 -56.97
CA ALA A 662 3.08 39.94 -56.52
C ALA A 662 4.31 39.70 -57.41
N ARG A 663 4.55 38.46 -57.84
CA ARG A 663 5.65 38.11 -58.75
C ARG A 663 5.48 38.71 -60.14
N PHE A 664 4.25 38.75 -60.67
CA PHE A 664 3.99 39.45 -61.93
C PHE A 664 4.18 40.96 -61.82
N GLN A 665 3.72 41.59 -60.73
CA GLN A 665 3.93 43.03 -60.50
C GLN A 665 5.41 43.38 -60.40
N GLN A 666 6.20 42.57 -59.67
CA GLN A 666 7.65 42.74 -59.58
C GLN A 666 8.32 42.56 -60.94
N PHE A 667 7.93 41.56 -61.72
CA PHE A 667 8.46 41.34 -63.06
C PHE A 667 8.22 42.56 -63.98
N TYR A 668 7.01 43.15 -63.94
CA TYR A 668 6.69 44.32 -64.76
C TYR A 668 7.36 45.61 -64.27
N ALA A 669 7.55 45.75 -62.95
CA ALA A 669 8.31 46.87 -62.39
C ALA A 669 9.79 46.82 -62.78
N ASP A 670 10.39 45.62 -62.77
CA ASP A 670 11.80 45.42 -63.12
C ASP A 670 12.04 45.36 -64.65
N ASN A 671 11.00 45.12 -65.46
CA ASN A 671 11.07 45.06 -66.93
C ASN A 671 9.99 45.92 -67.60
N PRO A 672 10.02 47.26 -67.45
CA PRO A 672 8.99 48.14 -67.99
C PRO A 672 8.88 48.01 -69.51
N GLY A 673 7.67 47.75 -70.01
CA GLY A 673 7.37 47.58 -71.43
C GLY A 673 7.59 46.18 -72.00
N GLN A 674 8.04 45.20 -71.21
CA GLN A 674 8.14 43.80 -71.63
C GLN A 674 7.00 42.95 -71.06
N SER A 675 6.28 42.21 -71.91
CA SER A 675 5.36 41.17 -71.44
C SER A 675 6.17 39.95 -71.00
N ALA A 676 5.77 39.26 -69.91
CA ALA A 676 6.47 38.08 -69.41
C ALA A 676 6.62 36.95 -70.46
N GLY A 677 5.71 36.90 -71.45
CA GLY A 677 5.66 35.79 -72.40
C GLY A 677 5.27 34.48 -71.71
N PHE A 678 4.98 33.43 -72.49
CA PHE A 678 4.42 32.20 -71.94
C PHE A 678 5.36 31.51 -70.94
N TRP A 679 6.65 31.35 -71.29
CA TRP A 679 7.60 30.61 -70.47
C TRP A 679 8.03 31.34 -69.19
N LYS A 680 8.28 32.66 -69.24
CA LYS A 680 8.55 33.41 -68.00
C LYS A 680 7.27 33.58 -67.17
N GLY A 681 6.10 33.69 -67.82
CA GLY A 681 4.81 33.66 -67.12
C GLY A 681 4.58 32.36 -66.34
N LEU A 682 4.87 31.20 -66.94
CA LEU A 682 4.79 29.90 -66.26
C LEU A 682 5.82 29.79 -65.12
N GLY A 683 7.04 30.32 -65.33
CA GLY A 683 8.07 30.40 -64.30
C GLY A 683 7.65 31.28 -63.11
N LEU A 684 7.01 32.42 -63.36
CA LEU A 684 6.48 33.33 -62.32
C LEU A 684 5.31 32.72 -61.55
N VAL A 685 4.46 31.93 -62.22
CA VAL A 685 3.40 31.15 -61.55
C VAL A 685 4.01 30.09 -60.64
N GLY A 686 5.00 29.33 -61.14
CA GLY A 686 5.70 28.31 -60.34
C GLY A 686 6.42 28.91 -59.13
N LEU A 687 7.07 30.07 -59.28
CA LEU A 687 7.69 30.79 -58.18
C LEU A 687 6.67 31.31 -57.17
N GLY A 688 5.55 31.87 -57.61
CA GLY A 688 4.50 32.37 -56.73
C GLY A 688 3.84 31.28 -55.87
N ILE A 689 3.79 30.04 -56.36
CA ILE A 689 3.37 28.87 -55.56
C ILE A 689 4.48 28.48 -54.56
N ALA A 690 5.73 28.45 -55.02
CA ALA A 690 6.88 28.07 -54.20
C ALA A 690 7.19 29.09 -53.09
N ASP A 691 6.80 30.36 -53.25
CA ASP A 691 6.99 31.44 -52.26
C ASP A 691 6.34 31.12 -50.91
N LEU A 692 5.31 30.25 -50.88
CA LEU A 692 4.71 29.76 -49.63
C LEU A 692 5.69 28.98 -48.74
N THR A 693 6.76 28.42 -49.31
CA THR A 693 7.79 27.69 -48.58
C THR A 693 8.90 28.59 -48.05
N GLY A 694 8.94 29.87 -48.46
CA GLY A 694 10.04 30.80 -48.17
C GLY A 694 11.35 30.52 -48.92
N ILE A 695 11.50 29.35 -49.54
CA ILE A 695 12.73 28.90 -50.21
C ILE A 695 13.14 29.81 -51.38
N PRO A 696 12.24 30.23 -52.30
CA PRO A 696 12.63 31.09 -53.41
C PRO A 696 13.21 32.43 -52.95
N PHE A 697 12.68 33.04 -51.88
CA PHE A 697 13.21 34.29 -51.34
C PHE A 697 14.61 34.13 -50.75
N ILE A 698 14.90 32.99 -50.10
CA ILE A 698 16.25 32.67 -49.62
C ILE A 698 17.20 32.50 -50.81
N VAL A 699 16.79 31.75 -51.83
CA VAL A 699 17.63 31.48 -53.01
C VAL A 699 17.92 32.76 -53.79
N GLU A 700 16.92 33.58 -54.06
CA GLU A 700 17.10 34.88 -54.74
C GLU A 700 18.00 35.82 -53.93
N GLY A 701 17.80 35.85 -52.62
CA GLY A 701 18.64 36.60 -51.70
C GLY A 701 20.10 36.16 -51.76
N VAL A 702 20.37 34.86 -51.67
CA VAL A 702 21.74 34.31 -51.72
C VAL A 702 22.39 34.50 -53.10
N VAL A 703 21.64 34.34 -54.18
CA VAL A 703 22.15 34.56 -55.55
C VAL A 703 22.38 36.04 -55.84
N GLY A 704 21.75 36.94 -55.09
CA GLY A 704 21.85 38.39 -55.30
C GLY A 704 21.13 38.86 -56.56
N GLN A 705 20.20 38.06 -57.10
CA GLN A 705 19.42 38.41 -58.29
C GLN A 705 17.99 37.90 -58.15
N ARG A 706 17.00 38.74 -58.48
CA ARG A 706 15.59 38.35 -58.47
C ARG A 706 15.32 37.40 -59.64
N ALA A 707 14.48 36.39 -59.45
CA ALA A 707 14.11 35.50 -60.53
C ALA A 707 13.45 36.30 -61.66
N PHE A 708 14.09 36.29 -62.84
CA PHE A 708 13.69 37.04 -64.03
C PHE A 708 13.76 38.58 -63.90
N GLY A 709 14.50 39.10 -62.92
CA GLY A 709 14.68 40.54 -62.66
C GLY A 709 16.14 40.99 -62.62
N LYS A 710 16.36 42.24 -62.20
CA LYS A 710 17.70 42.85 -62.07
C LYS A 710 18.52 42.24 -60.92
N GLU A 711 19.84 42.41 -60.99
CA GLU A 711 20.72 42.18 -59.84
C GLU A 711 20.28 43.06 -58.67
N MET A 712 20.27 42.46 -57.48
CA MET A 712 19.90 43.10 -56.22
C MET A 712 21.14 43.66 -55.55
N ASP A 713 20.99 44.80 -54.89
CA ASP A 713 22.05 45.28 -53.99
C ASP A 713 22.12 44.39 -52.73
N ALA A 714 23.21 44.53 -51.96
CA ALA A 714 23.46 43.68 -50.79
C ALA A 714 22.37 43.79 -49.72
N PHE A 715 21.63 44.90 -49.67
CA PHE A 715 20.53 45.12 -48.73
C PHE A 715 19.26 44.42 -49.21
N GLU A 716 18.93 44.54 -50.50
CA GLU A 716 17.79 43.84 -51.11
C GLU A 716 17.98 42.32 -51.08
N SER A 717 19.20 41.87 -51.32
CA SER A 717 19.61 40.46 -51.21
C SER A 717 19.32 39.92 -49.81
N SER A 718 19.80 40.58 -48.76
CA SER A 718 19.61 40.11 -47.39
C SER A 718 18.18 40.28 -46.86
N GLU A 719 17.45 41.31 -47.32
CA GLU A 719 16.01 41.49 -47.04
C GLU A 719 15.18 40.30 -47.51
N ARG A 720 15.47 39.78 -48.70
CA ARG A 720 14.80 38.58 -49.23
C ARG A 720 15.16 37.32 -48.43
N ILE A 721 16.42 37.19 -47.99
CA ILE A 721 16.81 36.09 -47.09
C ILE A 721 15.99 36.16 -45.79
N GLY A 722 15.86 37.35 -45.19
CA GLY A 722 15.13 37.54 -43.94
C GLY A 722 13.65 37.18 -44.06
N GLN A 723 12.99 37.60 -45.13
CA GLN A 723 11.59 37.23 -45.42
C GLN A 723 11.44 35.72 -45.61
N GLY A 724 12.36 35.10 -46.37
CA GLY A 724 12.31 33.67 -46.64
C GLY A 724 12.51 32.78 -45.40
N VAL A 725 13.38 33.20 -44.47
CA VAL A 725 13.61 32.50 -43.19
C VAL A 725 12.33 32.50 -42.33
N VAL A 726 11.61 33.62 -42.26
CA VAL A 726 10.36 33.72 -41.50
C VAL A 726 9.28 32.79 -42.06
N PHE A 727 9.11 32.75 -43.39
CA PHE A 727 8.13 31.87 -44.03
C PHE A 727 8.50 30.39 -43.86
N LEU A 728 9.79 30.03 -44.01
CA LEU A 728 10.26 28.66 -43.79
C LEU A 728 10.05 28.18 -42.34
N PHE A 729 10.37 29.03 -41.36
CA PHE A 729 10.12 28.73 -39.95
C PHE A 729 8.62 28.56 -39.65
N THR A 730 7.77 29.39 -40.23
CA THR A 730 6.31 29.32 -40.06
C THR A 730 5.77 27.97 -40.56
N VAL A 731 6.25 27.48 -41.70
CA VAL A 731 5.90 26.16 -42.27
C VAL A 731 6.42 25.00 -41.40
N LEU A 732 7.67 25.07 -40.92
CA LEU A 732 8.25 24.05 -40.05
C LEU A 732 7.52 23.93 -38.70
N PHE A 733 7.08 25.06 -38.14
CA PHE A 733 6.36 25.07 -36.86
C PHE A 733 4.95 24.50 -36.99
N THR A 734 4.25 24.78 -38.10
CA THR A 734 2.93 24.20 -38.38
C THR A 734 3.02 22.70 -38.70
N ALA A 735 4.07 22.25 -39.40
CA ALA A 735 4.32 20.83 -39.65
C ALA A 735 4.68 20.04 -38.37
N LYS A 736 5.50 20.61 -37.47
CA LYS A 736 5.88 19.97 -36.19
C LYS A 736 4.67 19.73 -35.28
N LYS A 737 3.67 20.62 -35.31
CA LYS A 737 2.43 20.48 -34.52
C LYS A 737 1.48 19.41 -35.07
N LEU A 738 1.57 19.08 -36.36
CA LEU A 738 0.80 17.99 -37.00
C LEU A 738 1.47 16.61 -36.87
N ILE A 739 2.79 16.55 -36.63
CA ILE A 739 3.55 15.28 -36.53
C ILE A 739 3.66 14.78 -35.08
N LYS A 740 3.47 15.63 -34.05
CA LYS A 740 3.61 15.25 -32.62
C LYS A 740 2.38 14.58 -31.99
N GLY A 741 1.47 14.03 -32.79
CA GLY A 741 0.25 13.34 -32.32
C GLY A 741 0.29 11.83 -32.51
N LYS A 742 1.21 11.13 -31.86
CA LYS A 742 1.21 9.69 -31.46
C LYS A 742 2.66 9.23 -31.29
N ALA A 743 3.13 9.19 -30.04
CA ALA A 743 4.24 8.31 -29.68
C ALA A 743 3.61 7.04 -29.10
N ALA A 744 3.97 5.88 -29.67
CA ALA A 744 3.65 4.59 -29.11
C ALA A 744 4.55 4.34 -27.88
N PRO A 745 4.07 3.63 -26.85
CA PRO A 745 4.87 3.30 -25.68
C PRO A 745 6.04 2.39 -26.07
N GLU A 746 7.18 2.66 -25.44
CA GLU A 746 8.44 1.94 -25.56
C GLU A 746 8.27 0.54 -24.97
N GLU A 747 8.48 -0.52 -25.77
CA GLU A 747 8.46 -1.91 -25.30
C GLU A 747 9.61 -2.14 -24.31
N VAL A 748 9.26 -2.18 -23.02
CA VAL A 748 10.10 -2.74 -21.97
C VAL A 748 10.34 -4.22 -22.30
N GLY A 749 11.59 -4.63 -22.38
CA GLY A 749 11.97 -5.95 -22.91
C GLY A 749 11.30 -7.13 -22.19
N PRO A 750 11.02 -8.25 -22.88
CA PRO A 750 10.19 -9.38 -22.43
C PRO A 750 10.72 -10.17 -21.22
N VAL A 751 11.83 -9.77 -20.61
CA VAL A 751 12.48 -10.49 -19.51
C VAL A 751 11.93 -10.07 -18.15
N ALA A 752 11.63 -8.78 -17.94
CA ALA A 752 11.13 -8.28 -16.66
C ALA A 752 9.71 -8.80 -16.34
N GLY A 753 8.83 -8.88 -17.34
CA GLY A 753 7.47 -9.40 -17.15
C GLY A 753 7.41 -10.89 -16.83
N ALA A 754 8.41 -11.68 -17.26
CA ALA A 754 8.46 -13.12 -16.98
C ALA A 754 8.83 -13.41 -15.51
N GLU A 755 9.75 -12.62 -14.94
CA GLU A 755 10.15 -12.75 -13.53
C GLU A 755 9.02 -12.29 -12.59
N GLU A 756 8.36 -11.18 -12.91
CA GLU A 756 7.21 -10.69 -12.15
C GLU A 756 6.04 -11.69 -12.20
N ALA A 757 5.74 -12.26 -13.37
CA ALA A 757 4.73 -13.30 -13.51
C ALA A 757 5.09 -14.58 -12.74
N ALA A 758 6.37 -14.98 -12.71
CA ALA A 758 6.82 -16.13 -11.95
C ALA A 758 6.72 -15.90 -10.43
N LEU A 759 7.08 -14.70 -9.95
CA LEU A 759 6.92 -14.31 -8.56
C LEU A 759 5.44 -14.26 -8.15
N ALA A 760 4.58 -13.69 -8.99
CA ALA A 760 3.14 -13.67 -8.77
C ALA A 760 2.55 -15.09 -8.70
N ALA A 761 2.96 -15.99 -9.59
CA ALA A 761 2.55 -17.39 -9.56
C ALA A 761 3.05 -18.12 -8.30
N ALA A 762 4.27 -17.83 -7.85
CA ALA A 762 4.82 -18.41 -6.62
C ALA A 762 4.05 -17.93 -5.37
N LYS A 763 3.77 -16.63 -5.26
CA LYS A 763 2.95 -16.06 -4.17
C LYS A 763 1.54 -16.66 -4.14
N ARG A 764 0.89 -16.75 -5.31
CA ARG A 764 -0.40 -17.43 -5.47
C ARG A 764 -0.35 -18.87 -4.96
N GLY A 765 0.67 -19.64 -5.36
CA GLY A 765 0.84 -21.02 -4.91
C GLY A 765 1.01 -21.15 -3.39
N GLN A 766 1.83 -20.29 -2.79
CA GLN A 766 2.05 -20.25 -1.34
C GLN A 766 0.78 -19.88 -0.57
N ALA A 767 0.03 -18.87 -1.04
CA ALA A 767 -1.22 -18.45 -0.41
C ALA A 767 -2.27 -19.58 -0.43
N VAL A 768 -2.42 -20.25 -1.57
CA VAL A 768 -3.34 -21.39 -1.74
C VAL A 768 -2.92 -22.56 -0.84
N GLU A 769 -1.64 -22.95 -0.84
CA GLU A 769 -1.14 -24.05 -0.02
C GLU A 769 -1.30 -23.76 1.48
N ALA A 770 -1.01 -22.54 1.92
CA ALA A 770 -1.13 -22.14 3.32
C ALA A 770 -2.59 -22.15 3.80
N ALA A 771 -3.53 -21.63 3.00
CA ALA A 771 -4.96 -21.66 3.33
C ALA A 771 -5.50 -23.10 3.34
N ALA A 772 -5.13 -23.88 2.32
CA ALA A 772 -5.54 -25.26 2.17
C ALA A 772 -5.05 -26.15 3.32
N SER A 773 -3.76 -26.05 3.67
CA SER A 773 -3.17 -26.79 4.78
C SER A 773 -3.80 -26.44 6.12
N ARG A 774 -4.15 -25.17 6.35
CA ARG A 774 -4.73 -24.72 7.64
C ARG A 774 -6.13 -25.26 7.86
N LEU A 775 -6.92 -25.35 6.79
CA LEU A 775 -8.35 -25.69 6.86
C LEU A 775 -8.65 -27.14 6.43
N GLY A 776 -7.64 -27.88 5.97
CA GLY A 776 -7.75 -29.27 5.54
C GLY A 776 -8.49 -29.40 4.21
N VAL A 777 -8.15 -28.55 3.24
CA VAL A 777 -8.60 -28.63 1.84
C VAL A 777 -7.52 -29.33 1.04
N GLU A 778 -7.80 -30.49 0.45
CA GLU A 778 -6.76 -31.34 -0.16
C GLU A 778 -7.01 -31.66 -1.64
N GLY A 779 -8.23 -31.50 -2.15
CA GLY A 779 -8.59 -31.89 -3.51
C GLY A 779 -8.01 -30.94 -4.57
N ALA A 780 -7.46 -31.47 -5.66
CA ALA A 780 -6.88 -30.66 -6.74
C ALA A 780 -7.87 -29.63 -7.33
N GLU A 781 -9.15 -30.02 -7.51
CA GLU A 781 -10.22 -29.10 -7.95
C GLU A 781 -10.50 -28.00 -6.92
N GLN A 782 -10.38 -28.31 -5.62
CA GLN A 782 -10.55 -27.32 -4.55
C GLN A 782 -9.36 -26.35 -4.50
N LEU A 783 -8.15 -26.84 -4.70
CA LEU A 783 -6.94 -25.99 -4.78
C LEU A 783 -7.00 -25.06 -6.00
N ASP A 784 -7.49 -25.56 -7.14
CA ASP A 784 -7.72 -24.72 -8.32
C ASP A 784 -8.77 -23.64 -8.05
N ALA A 785 -9.89 -24.01 -7.43
CA ALA A 785 -10.92 -23.06 -7.01
C ALA A 785 -10.41 -22.01 -6.00
N LEU A 786 -9.53 -22.38 -5.06
CA LEU A 786 -8.87 -21.42 -4.18
C LEU A 786 -7.97 -20.47 -4.97
N GLY A 787 -7.26 -20.99 -5.96
CA GLY A 787 -6.46 -20.18 -6.87
C GLY A 787 -7.30 -19.16 -7.62
N VAL A 788 -8.46 -19.57 -8.17
CA VAL A 788 -9.40 -18.65 -8.84
C VAL A 788 -9.92 -17.58 -7.87
N ALA A 789 -10.26 -17.95 -6.63
CA ALA A 789 -10.70 -16.99 -5.63
C ALA A 789 -9.59 -15.99 -5.27
N TYR A 790 -8.35 -16.45 -5.10
CA TYR A 790 -7.19 -15.58 -4.91
C TYR A 790 -7.02 -14.63 -6.10
N ASP A 791 -7.09 -15.12 -7.33
CA ASP A 791 -6.90 -14.31 -8.54
C ASP A 791 -7.98 -13.21 -8.63
N VAL A 792 -9.25 -13.55 -8.37
CA VAL A 792 -10.36 -12.58 -8.31
C VAL A 792 -10.14 -11.55 -7.21
N ALA A 793 -9.70 -11.97 -6.01
CA ALA A 793 -9.41 -11.02 -4.94
C ALA A 793 -8.22 -10.11 -5.32
N LYS A 794 -7.15 -10.68 -5.85
CA LYS A 794 -5.92 -9.99 -6.25
C LYS A 794 -6.17 -8.96 -7.36
N GLU A 795 -7.03 -9.27 -8.32
CA GLU A 795 -7.36 -8.37 -9.43
C GLU A 795 -8.30 -7.23 -8.99
N PHE A 796 -9.26 -7.53 -8.12
CA PHE A 796 -10.37 -6.63 -7.81
C PHE A 796 -10.37 -6.12 -6.36
N SER A 797 -10.72 -6.96 -5.36
CA SER A 797 -10.98 -6.48 -4.00
C SER A 797 -9.71 -6.05 -3.24
N ALA A 798 -8.56 -6.67 -3.51
CA ALA A 798 -7.30 -6.35 -2.86
C ALA A 798 -6.79 -4.93 -3.22
N PRO A 799 -6.66 -4.52 -4.50
CA PRO A 799 -6.29 -3.14 -4.83
C PRO A 799 -7.22 -2.10 -4.21
N PHE A 800 -8.53 -2.40 -4.15
CA PHE A 800 -9.51 -1.52 -3.52
C PHE A 800 -9.24 -1.36 -2.01
N ILE A 801 -9.07 -2.44 -1.26
CA ILE A 801 -8.78 -2.35 0.19
C ILE A 801 -7.43 -1.70 0.46
N VAL A 802 -6.40 -1.99 -0.36
CA VAL A 802 -5.08 -1.36 -0.22
C VAL A 802 -5.17 0.14 -0.51
N ASP A 803 -5.95 0.58 -1.50
CA ASP A 803 -6.23 2.00 -1.74
C ASP A 803 -6.90 2.67 -0.53
N VAL A 804 -7.90 2.02 0.07
CA VAL A 804 -8.55 2.52 1.31
C VAL A 804 -7.56 2.63 2.45
N ALA A 805 -6.79 1.58 2.74
CA ALA A 805 -5.80 1.57 3.81
C ALA A 805 -4.72 2.63 3.57
N ASN A 806 -4.26 2.79 2.33
CA ASN A 806 -3.27 3.80 1.96
C ASN A 806 -3.80 5.23 2.17
N LYS A 807 -5.08 5.51 1.84
CA LYS A 807 -5.73 6.80 2.13
C LYS A 807 -5.88 7.07 3.63
N MET A 808 -6.12 6.03 4.43
CA MET A 808 -6.20 6.14 5.90
C MET A 808 -4.84 6.37 6.54
N LEU A 809 -3.78 5.75 6.00
CA LEU A 809 -2.44 5.72 6.58
C LEU A 809 -1.90 7.10 7.03
N PRO A 810 -1.92 8.17 6.20
CA PRO A 810 -1.45 9.49 6.66
C PRO A 810 -2.29 10.06 7.80
N LEU A 811 -3.61 9.80 7.80
CA LEU A 811 -4.54 10.30 8.82
C LEU A 811 -4.30 9.60 10.17
N ILE A 812 -4.19 8.27 10.17
CA ILE A 812 -3.92 7.51 11.40
C ILE A 812 -2.50 7.74 11.93
N LYS A 813 -1.52 8.02 11.06
CA LYS A 813 -0.18 8.45 11.48
C LYS A 813 -0.20 9.81 12.17
N ALA A 814 -0.97 10.76 11.63
CA ALA A 814 -1.14 12.07 12.25
C ALA A 814 -1.79 11.94 13.64
N ASP A 815 -2.87 11.17 13.76
CA ASP A 815 -3.52 10.95 15.06
C ASP A 815 -2.60 10.21 16.06
N ALA A 816 -1.84 9.22 15.60
CA ALA A 816 -0.86 8.52 16.44
C ALA A 816 0.25 9.46 16.93
N ALA A 817 0.70 10.41 16.09
CA ALA A 817 1.67 11.43 16.49
C ALA A 817 1.12 12.40 17.55
N GLU A 818 -0.21 12.58 17.58
CA GLU A 818 -0.93 13.31 18.64
C GLU A 818 -1.19 12.45 19.91
N GLY A 819 -0.70 11.20 19.93
CA GLY A 819 -0.79 10.29 21.07
C GLY A 819 -1.99 9.34 21.05
N ALA A 820 -2.77 9.31 19.97
CA ALA A 820 -3.89 8.39 19.83
C ALA A 820 -3.43 6.92 19.72
N VAL A 821 -4.29 6.00 20.18
CA VAL A 821 -4.14 4.56 19.88
C VAL A 821 -5.01 4.23 18.69
N ILE A 822 -4.42 3.64 17.64
CA ILE A 822 -5.12 3.26 16.42
C ILE A 822 -5.60 1.82 16.56
N VAL A 823 -6.89 1.59 16.35
CA VAL A 823 -7.55 0.31 16.65
C VAL A 823 -8.31 -0.16 15.42
N PHE A 824 -7.84 -1.26 14.82
CA PHE A 824 -8.56 -1.96 13.77
C PHE A 824 -9.61 -2.88 14.38
N VAL A 825 -10.86 -2.75 13.93
CA VAL A 825 -11.99 -3.52 14.45
C VAL A 825 -12.03 -4.90 13.78
N GLY A 826 -11.09 -5.77 14.14
CA GLY A 826 -11.03 -7.22 13.87
C GLY A 826 -11.90 -7.66 12.69
N ARG A 827 -13.01 -8.38 12.93
CA ARG A 827 -13.84 -8.95 11.85
C ARG A 827 -14.08 -8.02 10.63
N ASP A 828 -14.54 -6.79 10.83
CA ASP A 828 -14.87 -5.89 9.71
C ASP A 828 -13.63 -5.05 9.29
N GLY A 829 -12.72 -4.74 10.21
CA GLY A 829 -11.48 -3.99 9.98
C GLY A 829 -10.23 -4.84 9.65
N HIS A 830 -10.32 -6.17 9.62
CA HIS A 830 -9.16 -7.08 9.56
C HIS A 830 -8.43 -6.94 8.23
N SER A 831 -9.18 -6.81 7.14
CA SER A 831 -8.61 -6.57 5.81
C SER A 831 -7.82 -5.24 5.75
N LEU A 832 -8.31 -4.20 6.42
CA LEU A 832 -7.59 -2.92 6.56
C LEU A 832 -6.36 -3.07 7.47
N ALA A 833 -6.42 -3.90 8.52
CA ALA A 833 -5.30 -4.20 9.39
C ALA A 833 -4.18 -4.91 8.63
N VAL A 834 -4.52 -5.98 7.89
CA VAL A 834 -3.62 -6.74 7.01
C VAL A 834 -2.96 -5.83 5.99
N ALA A 835 -3.75 -4.99 5.29
CA ALA A 835 -3.22 -4.04 4.32
C ALA A 835 -2.28 -3.01 4.97
N THR A 836 -2.68 -2.42 6.10
CA THR A 836 -1.86 -1.41 6.80
C THR A 836 -0.56 -2.01 7.32
N GLN A 837 -0.61 -3.21 7.90
CA GLN A 837 0.57 -3.92 8.39
C GLN A 837 1.57 -4.20 7.27
N ALA A 838 1.09 -4.54 6.06
CA ALA A 838 1.95 -4.76 4.91
C ALA A 838 2.46 -3.45 4.27
N LEU A 839 1.66 -2.38 4.28
CA LEU A 839 2.04 -1.06 3.75
C LEU A 839 3.07 -0.32 4.63
N ASP A 840 3.00 -0.50 5.96
CA ASP A 840 3.93 0.07 6.93
C ASP A 840 4.04 -0.81 8.20
N PRO A 841 4.88 -1.86 8.16
CA PRO A 841 5.01 -2.82 9.26
C PRO A 841 5.47 -2.18 10.57
N GLN A 842 6.37 -1.19 10.49
CA GLN A 842 6.95 -0.53 11.66
C GLN A 842 5.91 0.32 12.39
N PHE A 843 5.16 1.14 11.65
CA PHE A 843 4.08 1.94 12.22
C PHE A 843 2.99 1.07 12.84
N PHE A 844 2.59 -0.01 12.15
CA PHE A 844 1.56 -0.91 12.65
C PHE A 844 1.99 -1.52 13.99
N ALA A 845 3.22 -2.05 14.09
CA ALA A 845 3.74 -2.65 15.31
C ALA A 845 3.81 -1.65 16.48
N SER A 846 4.20 -0.39 16.23
CA SER A 846 4.36 0.60 17.29
C SER A 846 3.02 1.18 17.78
N SER A 847 2.09 1.44 16.86
CA SER A 847 0.98 2.38 17.10
C SER A 847 -0.41 1.79 16.85
N CYS A 848 -0.50 0.62 16.21
CA CYS A 848 -1.77 -0.01 15.88
C CYS A 848 -2.07 -1.22 16.76
N ARG A 849 -3.34 -1.44 17.03
CA ARG A 849 -3.88 -2.63 17.72
C ARG A 849 -5.01 -3.19 16.89
N GLU A 850 -5.17 -4.50 16.93
CA GLU A 850 -6.34 -5.16 16.37
C GLU A 850 -7.17 -5.75 17.51
N VAL A 851 -8.45 -5.44 17.53
CA VAL A 851 -9.39 -5.96 18.54
C VAL A 851 -10.61 -6.54 17.88
N VAL A 852 -11.03 -7.69 18.37
CA VAL A 852 -12.22 -8.40 17.90
C VAL A 852 -13.43 -7.84 18.61
N LEU A 853 -14.22 -7.02 17.92
CA LEU A 853 -15.46 -6.47 18.44
C LEU A 853 -16.61 -6.76 17.46
N SER A 854 -17.79 -6.96 18.02
CA SER A 854 -19.03 -6.94 17.26
C SER A 854 -20.03 -6.04 17.95
N ARG A 855 -21.07 -5.65 17.20
CA ARG A 855 -22.21 -4.93 17.78
C ARG A 855 -22.83 -5.66 18.97
N ALA A 856 -22.90 -7.00 18.95
CA ALA A 856 -23.47 -7.77 20.06
C ALA A 856 -22.58 -7.72 21.31
N VAL A 857 -21.26 -7.83 21.14
CA VAL A 857 -20.28 -7.77 22.24
C VAL A 857 -20.29 -6.42 22.95
N VAL A 858 -20.41 -5.31 22.22
CA VAL A 858 -20.47 -3.98 22.86
C VAL A 858 -21.87 -3.68 23.39
N GLU A 859 -22.92 -4.13 22.70
CA GLU A 859 -24.30 -3.99 23.18
C GLU A 859 -24.54 -4.73 24.50
N SER A 860 -23.91 -5.88 24.75
CA SER A 860 -24.03 -6.55 26.06
C SER A 860 -23.49 -5.69 27.20
N ALA A 861 -22.43 -4.90 26.97
CA ALA A 861 -21.92 -3.94 27.95
C ALA A 861 -22.85 -2.72 28.15
N VAL A 862 -23.55 -2.27 27.09
CA VAL A 862 -24.60 -1.25 27.22
C VAL A 862 -25.76 -1.80 28.07
N LEU A 863 -26.23 -3.01 27.77
CA LEU A 863 -27.31 -3.67 28.53
C LEU A 863 -26.92 -3.94 29.99
N ASP A 864 -25.66 -4.26 30.27
CA ASP A 864 -25.11 -4.41 31.62
C ASP A 864 -25.23 -3.09 32.41
N LEU A 865 -24.89 -1.96 31.79
CA LEU A 865 -25.04 -0.63 32.39
C LEU A 865 -26.52 -0.27 32.65
N GLU A 866 -27.43 -0.64 31.76
CA GLU A 866 -28.86 -0.38 31.98
C GLU A 866 -29.42 -1.23 33.11
N GLN A 867 -29.10 -2.52 33.15
CA GLN A 867 -29.62 -3.45 34.15
C GLN A 867 -29.00 -3.24 35.53
N ASN A 868 -27.67 -3.06 35.60
CA ASN A 868 -26.94 -3.06 36.87
C ASN A 868 -26.57 -1.66 37.38
N ALA A 869 -26.49 -0.65 36.52
CA ALA A 869 -26.20 0.73 36.92
C ALA A 869 -27.41 1.67 36.78
N GLY A 870 -28.55 1.18 36.28
CA GLY A 870 -29.78 1.98 36.11
C GLY A 870 -29.64 3.13 35.12
N LYS A 871 -28.64 3.08 34.22
CA LYS A 871 -28.46 4.05 33.16
C LYS A 871 -29.47 3.82 32.04
N ALA A 872 -29.67 4.83 31.20
CA ALA A 872 -30.46 4.72 29.98
C ALA A 872 -29.72 5.47 28.86
N PHE A 873 -29.84 4.96 27.63
CA PHE A 873 -29.12 5.50 26.47
C PHE A 873 -30.05 5.83 25.31
N PRO A 874 -31.03 6.74 25.48
CA PRO A 874 -31.95 7.13 24.41
C PRO A 874 -31.23 7.76 23.20
N GLU A 875 -30.09 8.41 23.41
CA GLU A 875 -29.30 9.09 22.39
C GLU A 875 -28.69 8.14 21.35
N ILE A 876 -28.41 6.90 21.70
CA ILE A 876 -27.90 5.87 20.77
C ILE A 876 -28.98 4.88 20.32
N ALA A 877 -30.27 5.13 20.57
CA ALA A 877 -31.36 4.18 20.25
C ALA A 877 -31.31 3.64 18.80
N ASP A 878 -30.97 4.50 17.84
CA ASP A 878 -30.86 4.17 16.40
C ASP A 878 -29.65 3.29 16.03
N PHE A 879 -28.75 3.05 16.98
CA PHE A 879 -27.55 2.21 16.87
C PHE A 879 -27.75 0.83 17.54
N ARG A 880 -28.79 0.65 18.36
CA ARG A 880 -29.02 -0.53 19.21
C ARG A 880 -29.76 -1.70 18.53
N GLN A 881 -29.54 -1.89 17.23
CA GLN A 881 -30.18 -2.97 16.46
C GLN A 881 -29.75 -4.38 16.90
N ALA A 882 -28.66 -4.49 17.67
CA ALA A 882 -28.14 -5.75 18.18
C ALA A 882 -28.74 -6.18 19.52
N ALA A 883 -29.52 -5.35 20.21
CA ALA A 883 -30.05 -5.64 21.55
C ALA A 883 -30.77 -7.00 21.62
N GLY A 884 -31.60 -7.32 20.62
CA GLY A 884 -32.33 -8.59 20.54
C GLY A 884 -31.48 -9.82 20.15
N LYS A 885 -30.17 -9.64 19.92
CA LYS A 885 -29.22 -10.71 19.55
C LYS A 885 -28.25 -11.08 20.67
N VAL A 886 -28.24 -10.30 21.76
CA VAL A 886 -27.40 -10.57 22.93
C VAL A 886 -28.06 -11.67 23.74
N ASP A 887 -27.30 -12.72 24.09
CA ASP A 887 -27.77 -13.73 25.03
C ASP A 887 -27.91 -13.07 26.42
N PRO A 888 -29.07 -13.16 27.09
CA PRO A 888 -29.24 -12.64 28.44
C PRO A 888 -28.18 -13.14 29.45
N ALA A 889 -27.62 -14.33 29.24
CA ALA A 889 -26.56 -14.87 30.09
C ALA A 889 -25.22 -14.11 29.93
N ASP A 890 -25.00 -13.45 28.80
CA ASP A 890 -23.78 -12.69 28.50
C ASP A 890 -23.83 -11.24 29.02
N ILE A 891 -24.96 -10.80 29.59
CA ILE A 891 -25.13 -9.40 30.05
C ILE A 891 -24.41 -9.13 31.38
N PRO A 892 -24.60 -9.93 32.46
CA PRO A 892 -24.05 -9.57 33.76
C PRO A 892 -22.51 -9.49 33.75
N GLY A 893 -21.97 -8.31 34.04
CA GLY A 893 -20.52 -8.08 34.10
C GLY A 893 -19.86 -7.83 32.74
N ALA A 894 -20.63 -7.77 31.65
CA ALA A 894 -20.12 -7.57 30.30
C ALA A 894 -19.29 -6.29 30.16
N ARG A 895 -19.65 -5.19 30.84
CA ARG A 895 -18.86 -3.94 30.79
C ARG A 895 -17.46 -4.16 31.35
N GLN A 896 -17.35 -4.83 32.50
CA GLN A 896 -16.05 -5.06 33.13
C GLN A 896 -15.19 -5.99 32.28
N THR A 897 -15.78 -7.05 31.72
CA THR A 897 -15.07 -7.97 30.82
C THR A 897 -14.60 -7.25 29.56
N LEU A 898 -15.43 -6.40 28.95
CA LEU A 898 -15.04 -5.59 27.79
C LEU A 898 -13.91 -4.62 28.14
N ALA A 899 -13.99 -3.92 29.29
CA ALA A 899 -12.94 -3.01 29.73
C ALA A 899 -11.60 -3.73 29.94
N ASN A 900 -11.62 -4.90 30.58
CA ASN A 900 -10.43 -5.73 30.76
C ASN A 900 -9.85 -6.19 29.42
N TYR A 901 -10.69 -6.71 28.52
CA TYR A 901 -10.25 -7.14 27.20
C TYR A 901 -9.58 -6.01 26.41
N LEU A 902 -10.19 -4.82 26.36
CA LEU A 902 -9.61 -3.68 25.65
C LEU A 902 -8.29 -3.21 26.31
N SER A 903 -8.23 -3.16 27.64
CA SER A 903 -7.01 -2.79 28.37
C SER A 903 -5.87 -3.80 28.17
N GLU A 904 -6.17 -5.11 28.21
CA GLU A 904 -5.20 -6.18 27.92
C GLU A 904 -4.66 -6.11 26.48
N ASN A 905 -5.43 -5.55 25.54
CA ASN A 905 -5.00 -5.30 24.17
C ASN A 905 -4.38 -3.90 23.98
N GLY A 906 -4.05 -3.21 25.07
CA GLY A 906 -3.29 -1.95 25.07
C GLY A 906 -4.11 -0.70 24.78
N LEU A 907 -5.45 -0.74 24.92
CA LEU A 907 -6.29 0.44 24.79
C LEU A 907 -6.40 1.16 26.15
N PRO A 908 -6.29 2.50 26.18
CA PRO A 908 -6.29 3.31 27.41
C PRO A 908 -7.72 3.54 27.93
N ILE A 909 -8.48 2.48 28.12
CA ILE A 909 -9.87 2.57 28.60
C ILE A 909 -9.89 3.08 30.04
N GLY A 910 -10.64 4.15 30.29
CA GLY A 910 -10.70 4.81 31.59
C GLY A 910 -9.63 5.89 31.83
N GLU A 911 -8.68 6.08 30.92
CA GLU A 911 -7.70 7.17 30.99
C GLU A 911 -8.25 8.42 30.28
N GLU A 912 -8.51 9.49 31.03
CA GLU A 912 -9.04 10.73 30.46
C GLU A 912 -8.08 11.35 29.43
N GLY A 913 -8.65 11.74 28.29
CA GLY A 913 -7.99 12.63 27.33
C GLY A 913 -7.13 11.94 26.26
N ARG A 914 -6.82 10.64 26.38
CA ARG A 914 -6.11 9.92 25.32
C ARG A 914 -7.08 9.48 24.21
N PRO A 915 -6.91 9.95 22.95
CA PRO A 915 -7.83 9.58 21.87
C PRO A 915 -7.68 8.11 21.45
N ILE A 916 -8.80 7.50 21.08
CA ILE A 916 -8.84 6.18 20.44
C ILE A 916 -9.44 6.37 19.05
N VAL A 917 -8.70 5.94 18.03
CA VAL A 917 -9.14 5.98 16.63
C VAL A 917 -9.54 4.58 16.20
N LEU A 918 -10.80 4.39 15.82
CA LEU A 918 -11.31 3.15 15.27
C LEU A 918 -11.15 3.14 13.74
N VAL A 919 -10.65 2.03 13.22
CA VAL A 919 -10.53 1.75 11.78
C VAL A 919 -11.40 0.55 11.44
N ASP A 920 -12.33 0.72 10.51
CA ASP A 920 -13.40 -0.25 10.23
C ASP A 920 -13.92 -0.09 8.78
N THR A 921 -14.59 -1.11 8.23
CA THR A 921 -15.32 -1.00 6.97
C THR A 921 -16.79 -0.65 7.16
N SER A 922 -17.28 -0.51 8.40
CA SER A 922 -18.71 -0.34 8.69
C SER A 922 -19.32 0.98 8.20
N PHE A 923 -20.56 0.92 7.71
CA PHE A 923 -21.27 2.07 7.11
C PHE A 923 -21.74 3.16 8.11
N LYS A 924 -21.99 2.80 9.38
CA LYS A 924 -22.66 3.69 10.36
C LYS A 924 -21.75 4.11 11.52
N GLY A 925 -20.66 3.38 11.78
CA GLY A 925 -19.86 3.55 13.00
C GLY A 925 -20.58 3.10 14.28
N THR A 926 -21.43 2.06 14.20
CA THR A 926 -22.22 1.58 15.36
C THR A 926 -21.35 1.13 16.53
N VAL A 927 -20.24 0.42 16.27
CA VAL A 927 -19.35 -0.02 17.36
C VAL A 927 -18.75 1.18 18.10
N GLN A 928 -18.37 2.25 17.38
CA GLN A 928 -17.88 3.49 17.97
C GLN A 928 -18.89 4.10 18.93
N GLU A 929 -20.15 4.25 18.51
CA GLU A 929 -21.17 4.91 19.33
C GLU A 929 -21.57 4.08 20.55
N LEU A 930 -21.58 2.76 20.42
CA LEU A 930 -21.78 1.88 21.58
C LEU A 930 -20.60 1.99 22.56
N LEU A 931 -19.35 2.04 22.07
CA LEU A 931 -18.16 2.22 22.92
C LEU A 931 -18.14 3.58 23.61
N ALA A 932 -18.51 4.65 22.90
CA ALA A 932 -18.61 6.00 23.46
C ALA A 932 -19.67 6.08 24.58
N ALA A 933 -20.78 5.34 24.46
CA ALA A 933 -21.77 5.24 25.52
C ALA A 933 -21.28 4.45 26.74
N VAL A 934 -20.50 3.37 26.52
CA VAL A 934 -19.96 2.53 27.61
C VAL A 934 -18.78 3.19 28.34
N PHE A 935 -17.95 3.93 27.60
CA PHE A 935 -16.72 4.60 28.06
C PHE A 935 -16.70 6.08 27.63
N PRO A 936 -17.59 6.92 28.18
CA PRO A 936 -17.74 8.33 27.81
C PRO A 936 -16.53 9.20 28.18
N GLU A 937 -15.66 8.71 29.07
CA GLU A 937 -14.40 9.37 29.46
C GLU A 937 -13.33 9.34 28.34
N ASN A 938 -13.45 8.42 27.38
CA ASN A 938 -12.55 8.30 26.24
C ASN A 938 -13.02 9.17 25.07
N ARG A 939 -12.06 9.73 24.31
CA ARG A 939 -12.34 10.44 23.05
C ARG A 939 -12.26 9.47 21.89
N TRP A 940 -13.38 9.30 21.18
CA TRP A 940 -13.49 8.37 20.05
C TRP A 940 -13.50 9.11 18.73
N LYS A 941 -12.74 8.60 17.77
CA LYS A 941 -12.72 9.04 16.37
C LYS A 941 -12.77 7.82 15.46
N GLY A 942 -13.33 7.94 14.26
CA GLY A 942 -13.50 6.83 13.34
C GLY A 942 -13.01 7.14 11.93
N TYR A 943 -12.20 6.25 11.36
CA TYR A 943 -11.95 6.19 9.93
C TYR A 943 -12.59 4.93 9.36
N LEU A 944 -13.57 5.14 8.48
CA LEU A 944 -14.39 4.09 7.93
C LEU A 944 -14.15 3.98 6.43
N ALA A 945 -14.16 2.77 5.87
CA ALA A 945 -14.15 2.62 4.41
C ALA A 945 -15.38 3.32 3.79
N PHE A 946 -16.54 3.08 4.40
CA PHE A 946 -17.83 3.65 4.01
C PHE A 946 -18.46 4.36 5.20
N PHE A 947 -18.97 5.57 5.03
CA PHE A 947 -19.68 6.26 6.10
C PHE A 947 -20.92 6.97 5.57
N GLY A 948 -22.06 6.66 6.17
CA GLY A 948 -23.25 7.49 6.12
C GLY A 948 -23.62 7.93 7.54
N GLU A 949 -23.66 9.24 7.76
CA GLU A 949 -23.94 9.81 9.07
C GLU A 949 -25.43 9.61 9.45
N SER A 950 -25.71 9.17 10.67
CA SER A 950 -27.09 9.14 11.17
C SER A 950 -27.53 10.55 11.54
N SER A 951 -28.76 10.97 11.20
CA SER A 951 -29.31 12.24 11.69
C SER A 951 -29.47 12.32 13.21
N THR A 952 -29.28 11.18 13.89
CA THR A 952 -29.33 10.98 15.33
C THR A 952 -27.97 10.57 15.90
N ASP A 953 -26.87 10.74 15.15
CA ASP A 953 -25.53 10.48 15.67
C ASP A 953 -25.25 11.44 16.83
N PRO A 954 -24.98 10.95 18.05
CA PRO A 954 -24.72 11.84 19.19
C PRO A 954 -23.35 12.53 19.07
N HIS A 955 -22.47 12.08 18.18
CA HIS A 955 -21.15 12.64 17.93
C HIS A 955 -20.95 12.94 16.43
N PRO A 956 -21.71 13.89 15.85
CA PRO A 956 -21.58 14.24 14.43
C PRO A 956 -20.18 14.75 14.11
N GLY A 957 -19.67 14.42 12.91
CA GLY A 957 -18.31 14.77 12.48
C GLY A 957 -17.15 14.02 13.16
N SER A 958 -17.42 13.10 14.10
CA SER A 958 -16.38 12.26 14.72
C SER A 958 -15.86 11.13 13.83
N LYS A 959 -16.50 10.90 12.68
CA LYS A 959 -16.23 9.80 11.75
C LYS A 959 -16.00 10.34 10.35
N GLN A 960 -15.08 9.72 9.62
CA GLN A 960 -14.79 10.06 8.24
C GLN A 960 -14.80 8.82 7.36
N GLY A 961 -15.36 8.95 6.16
CA GLY A 961 -15.44 7.88 5.17
C GLY A 961 -14.36 8.09 4.10
N MET A 962 -13.67 7.02 3.69
CA MET A 962 -12.57 7.13 2.71
C MET A 962 -13.01 6.95 1.27
N VAL A 963 -13.92 6.01 1.04
CA VAL A 963 -14.50 5.72 -0.30
C VAL A 963 -15.81 6.45 -0.48
N LEU A 964 -16.63 6.43 0.58
CA LEU A 964 -17.93 7.06 0.60
C LEU A 964 -18.08 7.80 1.93
N HIS A 965 -18.41 9.08 1.85
CA HIS A 965 -18.80 9.89 2.99
C HIS A 965 -20.10 10.61 2.65
N LEU A 966 -21.17 10.32 3.39
CA LEU A 966 -22.48 10.93 3.23
C LEU A 966 -22.86 11.65 4.51
N GLU A 967 -23.11 12.95 4.38
CA GLU A 967 -23.66 13.78 5.45
C GLU A 967 -25.06 13.30 5.85
N ALA A 968 -25.53 13.65 7.04
CA ALA A 968 -26.81 13.16 7.57
C ALA A 968 -28.03 13.39 6.64
N HIS A 969 -28.01 14.45 5.82
CA HIS A 969 -29.09 14.77 4.89
C HIS A 969 -29.02 13.99 3.56
N GLU A 970 -27.87 13.39 3.25
CA GLU A 970 -27.64 12.57 2.06
C GLU A 970 -27.73 11.07 2.37
N SER A 971 -27.52 10.72 3.64
CA SER A 971 -27.55 9.35 4.12
C SER A 971 -28.99 8.86 4.36
N ASN A 972 -29.20 7.55 4.30
CA ASN A 972 -30.46 6.90 4.68
C ASN A 972 -30.46 6.55 6.18
N GLY A 973 -30.25 7.54 7.05
CA GLY A 973 -30.17 7.35 8.51
C GLY A 973 -28.98 6.47 8.94
N GLY A 974 -27.86 6.61 8.22
CA GLY A 974 -26.67 5.78 8.35
C GLY A 974 -26.88 4.32 7.95
N ARG A 975 -27.81 4.04 7.03
CA ARG A 975 -28.00 2.70 6.46
C ARG A 975 -27.69 2.73 4.96
N PRO A 976 -27.13 1.65 4.40
CA PRO A 976 -27.04 1.53 2.95
C PRO A 976 -28.43 1.44 2.33
N VAL A 977 -28.56 1.86 1.08
CA VAL A 977 -29.79 1.76 0.29
C VAL A 977 -29.88 0.40 -0.41
N SER A 978 -31.09 -0.08 -0.66
CA SER A 978 -31.31 -1.36 -1.36
C SER A 978 -31.17 -1.24 -2.88
N GLU A 979 -31.50 -0.07 -3.44
CA GLU A 979 -31.41 0.19 -4.88
C GLU A 979 -30.03 0.75 -5.26
N MET A 980 -29.52 0.42 -6.43
CA MET A 980 -28.24 0.95 -6.90
C MET A 980 -28.38 2.43 -7.27
N PRO A 981 -27.63 3.37 -6.67
CA PRO A 981 -27.71 4.78 -7.04
C PRO A 981 -27.28 5.02 -8.49
N ALA A 982 -27.88 6.02 -9.15
CA ALA A 982 -27.53 6.38 -10.52
C ALA A 982 -26.09 6.91 -10.66
N ASP A 983 -25.58 7.60 -9.64
CA ASP A 983 -24.21 8.10 -9.57
C ASP A 983 -23.22 6.95 -9.29
N PRO A 984 -22.26 6.65 -10.21
CA PRO A 984 -21.23 5.64 -9.99
C PRO A 984 -20.35 5.91 -8.76
N GLY A 985 -20.12 7.18 -8.40
CA GLY A 985 -19.36 7.56 -7.21
C GLY A 985 -20.05 7.17 -5.89
N ARG A 986 -21.35 6.83 -5.95
CA ARG A 986 -22.15 6.36 -4.82
C ARG A 986 -22.41 4.86 -4.84
N THR A 987 -21.65 4.08 -5.61
CA THR A 987 -21.85 2.62 -5.71
C THR A 987 -21.91 1.93 -4.34
N PHE A 988 -21.00 2.26 -3.42
CA PHE A 988 -20.99 1.69 -2.07
C PHE A 988 -22.03 2.29 -1.10
N GLN A 989 -22.94 3.17 -1.58
CA GLN A 989 -24.16 3.47 -0.83
C GLN A 989 -25.13 2.27 -0.89
N ASN A 990 -24.98 1.40 -1.89
CA ASN A 990 -25.77 0.18 -2.04
C ASN A 990 -25.33 -0.93 -1.06
N LYS A 991 -26.31 -1.61 -0.45
CA LYS A 991 -26.06 -2.67 0.54
C LYS A 991 -25.32 -3.88 -0.03
N ASP A 992 -25.63 -4.30 -1.25
CA ASP A 992 -25.01 -5.47 -1.88
C ASP A 992 -23.56 -5.16 -2.24
N ALA A 993 -23.29 -3.92 -2.66
CA ALA A 993 -21.93 -3.43 -2.90
C ALA A 993 -21.07 -3.47 -1.64
N VAL A 994 -21.56 -2.95 -0.51
CA VAL A 994 -20.84 -3.02 0.78
C VAL A 994 -20.60 -4.48 1.21
N ALA A 995 -21.60 -5.35 1.01
CA ALA A 995 -21.50 -6.75 1.38
C ALA A 995 -20.41 -7.52 0.60
N THR A 996 -20.00 -7.04 -0.58
CA THR A 996 -18.86 -7.64 -1.31
C THR A 996 -17.57 -7.59 -0.52
N ILE A 997 -17.36 -6.57 0.32
CA ILE A 997 -16.22 -6.48 1.23
C ILE A 997 -16.51 -7.22 2.53
N GLU A 998 -17.64 -6.89 3.18
CA GLU A 998 -17.98 -7.43 4.52
C GLU A 998 -18.13 -8.96 4.54
N GLU A 999 -18.54 -9.62 3.45
CA GLU A 999 -18.76 -11.07 3.45
C GLU A 999 -17.58 -11.88 2.88
N THR A 1000 -16.67 -11.25 2.10
CA THR A 1000 -15.53 -11.93 1.46
C THR A 1000 -14.19 -11.71 2.18
N LEU A 1001 -14.07 -10.66 3.00
CA LEU A 1001 -12.80 -10.26 3.63
C LEU A 1001 -12.82 -10.23 5.17
N HIS A 1002 -13.87 -10.75 5.82
CA HIS A 1002 -14.04 -10.67 7.28
C HIS A 1002 -13.35 -11.80 8.09
N GLY A 1003 -12.45 -12.57 7.46
CA GLY A 1003 -11.75 -13.72 8.06
C GLY A 1003 -12.54 -15.03 8.16
N THR A 1004 -11.87 -16.06 8.68
CA THR A 1004 -12.38 -17.45 8.80
C THR A 1004 -13.37 -17.63 9.95
N ASP A 1005 -13.29 -16.77 10.95
CA ASP A 1005 -14.00 -16.96 12.20
C ASP A 1005 -15.37 -16.29 12.21
N SER A 1006 -16.28 -16.80 13.03
CA SER A 1006 -17.61 -16.23 13.21
C SER A 1006 -17.56 -14.88 13.93
N SER A 1007 -18.63 -14.09 13.79
CA SER A 1007 -18.78 -12.86 14.56
C SER A 1007 -18.96 -13.21 16.04
N PRO A 1008 -18.19 -12.60 16.97
CA PRO A 1008 -18.37 -12.90 18.38
C PRO A 1008 -19.76 -12.43 18.83
N LYS A 1009 -20.43 -13.26 19.64
CA LYS A 1009 -21.76 -12.95 20.20
C LYS A 1009 -21.72 -12.57 21.68
N GLY A 1010 -20.60 -12.89 22.35
CA GLY A 1010 -20.36 -12.63 23.76
C GLY A 1010 -18.90 -12.90 24.12
N PHE A 1011 -18.62 -13.06 25.41
CA PHE A 1011 -17.29 -13.37 25.93
C PHE A 1011 -17.21 -14.79 26.48
N LYS A 1012 -16.05 -15.43 26.32
CA LYS A 1012 -15.69 -16.68 26.99
C LYS A 1012 -14.27 -16.55 27.51
N ASP A 1013 -14.06 -16.86 28.79
CA ASP A 1013 -12.76 -16.77 29.45
C ASP A 1013 -12.09 -15.39 29.29
N GLY A 1014 -12.90 -14.32 29.38
CA GLY A 1014 -12.44 -12.93 29.26
C GLY A 1014 -12.20 -12.44 27.83
N LYS A 1015 -12.39 -13.28 26.80
CA LYS A 1015 -12.12 -12.94 25.40
C LYS A 1015 -13.38 -13.03 24.54
N PRO A 1016 -13.51 -12.23 23.46
CA PRO A 1016 -14.59 -12.40 22.50
C PRO A 1016 -14.62 -13.83 21.99
N PHE A 1017 -15.77 -14.50 22.14
CA PHE A 1017 -15.89 -15.90 21.75
C PHE A 1017 -16.19 -16.01 20.27
N GLN A 1018 -15.24 -16.53 19.50
CA GLN A 1018 -15.40 -16.89 18.11
C GLN A 1018 -15.15 -18.39 17.92
N VAL A 1019 -15.83 -18.96 16.94
CA VAL A 1019 -15.57 -20.30 16.41
C VAL A 1019 -15.38 -20.22 14.90
N PRO A 1020 -14.69 -21.17 14.26
CA PRO A 1020 -14.70 -21.29 12.81
C PRO A 1020 -16.14 -21.22 12.27
N GLN A 1021 -16.36 -20.52 11.16
CA GLN A 1021 -17.69 -20.41 10.53
C GLN A 1021 -18.30 -21.77 10.14
N SER A 1022 -17.45 -22.75 9.82
CA SER A 1022 -17.81 -24.14 9.56
C SER A 1022 -18.40 -24.84 10.81
N GLU A 1023 -18.11 -24.33 11.99
CA GLU A 1023 -18.59 -24.83 13.29
C GLU A 1023 -19.77 -24.02 13.87
N GLU A 1024 -20.21 -22.92 13.24
CA GLU A 1024 -21.25 -22.01 13.79
C GLU A 1024 -22.66 -22.65 13.89
N GLY A 1025 -22.81 -23.94 13.56
CA GLY A 1025 -24.03 -24.73 13.82
C GLY A 1025 -25.22 -24.40 12.92
N GLY A 1026 -24.99 -23.78 11.75
CA GLY A 1026 -26.02 -23.43 10.77
C GLY A 1026 -25.64 -23.82 9.34
N ASP A 1027 -26.62 -23.75 8.44
CA ASP A 1027 -26.38 -23.89 7.00
C ASP A 1027 -25.57 -22.68 6.49
N PRO A 1028 -24.33 -22.87 5.99
CA PRO A 1028 -23.49 -21.78 5.50
C PRO A 1028 -24.02 -21.15 4.21
N LEU A 1029 -24.95 -21.82 3.52
CA LEU A 1029 -25.63 -21.34 2.31
C LEU A 1029 -26.96 -20.64 2.62
N LYS A 1030 -27.27 -20.44 3.91
CA LYS A 1030 -28.47 -19.71 4.31
C LYS A 1030 -28.48 -18.29 3.72
N GLY A 1031 -29.48 -18.02 2.89
CA GLY A 1031 -29.69 -16.72 2.25
C GLY A 1031 -29.04 -16.60 0.87
N PHE A 1032 -28.43 -17.67 0.34
CA PHE A 1032 -27.93 -17.74 -1.03
C PHE A 1032 -28.95 -18.40 -1.96
N VAL A 1033 -29.02 -17.92 -3.21
CA VAL A 1033 -29.79 -18.60 -4.27
C VAL A 1033 -29.00 -19.86 -4.67
N PRO A 1034 -29.51 -21.08 -4.43
CA PRO A 1034 -28.70 -22.30 -4.55
C PRO A 1034 -28.07 -22.51 -5.93
N GLN A 1035 -28.72 -22.00 -6.99
CA GLN A 1035 -28.27 -22.16 -8.37
C GLN A 1035 -27.12 -21.25 -8.77
N ARG A 1036 -26.88 -20.20 -7.98
CA ARG A 1036 -25.80 -19.24 -8.22
C ARG A 1036 -24.53 -19.58 -7.43
N VAL A 1037 -24.66 -20.44 -6.40
CA VAL A 1037 -23.50 -20.92 -5.65
C VAL A 1037 -22.77 -21.94 -6.51
N ALA A 1038 -21.52 -21.66 -6.84
CA ALA A 1038 -20.70 -22.61 -7.57
C ALA A 1038 -20.47 -23.87 -6.72
N PRO A 1039 -20.60 -25.09 -7.25
CA PRO A 1039 -20.53 -26.32 -6.47
C PRO A 1039 -19.27 -26.47 -5.63
N GLU A 1040 -18.11 -26.03 -6.14
CA GLU A 1040 -16.84 -26.06 -5.40
C GLU A 1040 -16.86 -25.20 -4.13
N TYR A 1041 -17.67 -24.13 -4.09
CA TYR A 1041 -17.75 -23.20 -2.96
C TYR A 1041 -18.90 -23.51 -1.99
N ALA A 1042 -19.57 -24.65 -2.17
CA ALA A 1042 -20.66 -25.07 -1.29
C ALA A 1042 -20.14 -25.61 0.07
N ASP A 1043 -18.94 -26.17 0.09
CA ASP A 1043 -18.35 -26.76 1.30
C ASP A 1043 -17.99 -25.68 2.35
N PRO A 1044 -18.38 -25.85 3.64
CA PRO A 1044 -18.11 -24.85 4.68
C PRO A 1044 -16.62 -24.51 4.86
N LYS A 1045 -15.72 -25.50 4.81
CA LYS A 1045 -14.27 -25.27 4.97
C LYS A 1045 -13.68 -24.59 3.76
N MET A 1046 -14.15 -24.95 2.56
CA MET A 1046 -13.77 -24.24 1.35
C MET A 1046 -14.16 -22.75 1.43
N ARG A 1047 -15.32 -22.44 2.02
CA ARG A 1047 -15.76 -21.05 2.19
C ARG A 1047 -14.87 -20.27 3.16
N GLU A 1048 -14.40 -20.91 4.23
CA GLU A 1048 -13.39 -20.32 5.11
C GLU A 1048 -12.06 -20.11 4.39
N ALA A 1049 -11.63 -21.10 3.60
CA ALA A 1049 -10.36 -21.06 2.89
C ALA A 1049 -10.31 -19.96 1.84
N VAL A 1050 -11.43 -19.69 1.16
CA VAL A 1050 -11.54 -18.53 0.27
C VAL A 1050 -11.37 -17.21 1.02
N LYS A 1051 -11.90 -17.07 2.24
CA LYS A 1051 -11.73 -15.83 3.02
C LYS A 1051 -10.29 -15.64 3.46
N ASP A 1052 -9.61 -16.72 3.85
CA ASP A 1052 -8.19 -16.68 4.18
C ASP A 1052 -7.34 -16.31 2.96
N VAL A 1053 -7.58 -16.94 1.80
CA VAL A 1053 -6.81 -16.70 0.58
C VAL A 1053 -7.03 -15.27 0.05
N ASN A 1054 -8.25 -14.72 0.20
CA ASN A 1054 -8.53 -13.33 -0.17
C ASN A 1054 -7.75 -12.34 0.72
N LEU A 1055 -7.59 -12.63 2.01
CA LEU A 1055 -6.76 -11.80 2.90
C LEU A 1055 -5.27 -11.89 2.55
N GLN A 1056 -4.79 -13.07 2.12
CA GLN A 1056 -3.44 -13.19 1.56
C GLN A 1056 -3.29 -12.36 0.27
N ALA A 1057 -4.29 -12.33 -0.61
CA ALA A 1057 -4.27 -11.47 -1.79
C ALA A 1057 -4.19 -9.97 -1.44
N VAL A 1058 -4.91 -9.53 -0.38
CA VAL A 1058 -4.81 -8.16 0.16
C VAL A 1058 -3.39 -7.87 0.66
N LYS A 1059 -2.81 -8.79 1.45
CA LYS A 1059 -1.43 -8.68 1.94
C LYS A 1059 -0.43 -8.57 0.79
N ASP A 1060 -0.50 -9.48 -0.18
CA ASP A 1060 0.40 -9.53 -1.33
C ASP A 1060 0.29 -8.28 -2.20
N GLU A 1061 -0.90 -7.69 -2.30
CA GLU A 1061 -1.09 -6.41 -3.00
C GLU A 1061 -0.52 -5.24 -2.23
N ALA A 1062 -0.71 -5.17 -0.91
CA ALA A 1062 -0.11 -4.15 -0.07
C ALA A 1062 1.43 -4.20 -0.13
N GLU A 1063 2.03 -5.39 -0.05
CA GLU A 1063 3.48 -5.57 -0.20
C GLU A 1063 3.98 -5.13 -1.59
N ARG A 1064 3.25 -5.50 -2.66
CA ARG A 1064 3.59 -5.09 -4.02
C ARG A 1064 3.56 -3.57 -4.18
N ILE A 1065 2.52 -2.93 -3.65
CA ILE A 1065 2.37 -1.47 -3.69
C ILE A 1065 3.42 -0.76 -2.84
N ALA A 1066 3.74 -1.29 -1.65
CA ALA A 1066 4.83 -0.77 -0.84
C ALA A 1066 6.17 -0.84 -1.58
N ALA A 1067 6.48 -1.98 -2.20
CA ALA A 1067 7.68 -2.15 -3.00
C ALA A 1067 7.71 -1.21 -4.23
N LEU A 1068 6.57 -1.05 -4.92
CA LEU A 1068 6.45 -0.15 -6.07
C LEU A 1068 6.64 1.32 -5.65
N ARG A 1069 6.09 1.71 -4.49
CA ARG A 1069 6.30 3.04 -3.89
C ARG A 1069 7.75 3.27 -3.53
N ASP A 1070 8.39 2.31 -2.89
CA ASP A 1070 9.79 2.41 -2.47
C ASP A 1070 10.74 2.45 -3.69
N ALA A 1071 10.36 1.82 -4.80
CA ALA A 1071 11.05 1.91 -6.09
C ALA A 1071 10.75 3.19 -6.90
N GLY A 1072 9.90 4.09 -6.38
CA GLY A 1072 9.50 5.33 -7.08
C GLY A 1072 8.62 5.11 -8.30
N GLY A 1073 7.91 3.98 -8.39
CA GLY A 1073 6.96 3.68 -9.45
C GLY A 1073 5.63 4.42 -9.31
N ASP A 1074 4.75 4.30 -10.32
CA ASP A 1074 3.43 4.97 -10.36
C ASP A 1074 2.36 4.19 -9.56
N TRP A 1075 2.64 3.97 -8.28
CA TRP A 1075 1.81 3.15 -7.39
C TRP A 1075 0.42 3.75 -7.14
N GLU A 1076 0.30 5.09 -7.16
CA GLU A 1076 -0.99 5.79 -6.97
C GLU A 1076 -1.95 5.49 -8.12
N LYS A 1077 -1.46 5.54 -9.37
CA LYS A 1077 -2.27 5.22 -10.54
C LYS A 1077 -2.68 3.76 -10.55
N GLU A 1078 -1.77 2.83 -10.24
CA GLU A 1078 -2.07 1.40 -10.18
C GLU A 1078 -3.17 1.08 -9.16
N LEU A 1079 -3.08 1.66 -7.95
CA LEU A 1079 -4.13 1.54 -6.93
C LEU A 1079 -5.46 2.13 -7.39
N ALA A 1080 -5.45 3.35 -7.94
CA ALA A 1080 -6.65 4.01 -8.42
C ALA A 1080 -7.33 3.22 -9.56
N ASP A 1081 -6.55 2.71 -10.51
CA ASP A 1081 -7.04 1.88 -11.60
C ASP A 1081 -7.66 0.58 -11.07
N GLY A 1082 -7.02 -0.09 -10.10
CA GLY A 1082 -7.55 -1.29 -9.45
C GLY A 1082 -8.84 -1.04 -8.66
N ALA A 1083 -8.87 0.02 -7.85
CA ALA A 1083 -10.05 0.41 -7.08
C ALA A 1083 -11.25 0.77 -7.99
N ASN A 1084 -10.98 1.44 -9.12
CA ASN A 1084 -11.99 1.76 -10.13
C ASN A 1084 -12.54 0.50 -10.81
N ARG A 1085 -11.66 -0.45 -11.20
CA ARG A 1085 -12.08 -1.75 -11.77
C ARG A 1085 -13.00 -2.50 -10.82
N PHE A 1086 -12.66 -2.61 -9.54
CA PHE A 1086 -13.53 -3.27 -8.56
C PHE A 1086 -14.86 -2.54 -8.39
N THR A 1087 -14.84 -1.22 -8.27
CA THR A 1087 -16.07 -0.41 -8.13
C THR A 1087 -17.01 -0.62 -9.33
N GLU A 1088 -16.47 -0.65 -10.55
CA GLU A 1088 -17.25 -0.93 -11.76
C GLU A 1088 -17.85 -2.33 -11.75
N GLN A 1089 -17.05 -3.36 -11.44
CA GLN A 1089 -17.53 -4.75 -11.41
C GLN A 1089 -18.56 -5.00 -10.32
N VAL A 1090 -18.38 -4.43 -9.13
CA VAL A 1090 -19.36 -4.47 -8.03
C VAL A 1090 -20.66 -3.81 -8.45
N ARG A 1091 -20.59 -2.64 -9.11
CA ARG A 1091 -21.77 -1.93 -9.59
C ARG A 1091 -22.57 -2.77 -10.57
N LYS A 1092 -21.91 -3.32 -11.59
CA LYS A 1092 -22.53 -4.20 -12.60
C LYS A 1092 -23.11 -5.45 -11.95
N TRP A 1093 -22.37 -6.09 -11.05
CA TRP A 1093 -22.80 -7.31 -10.36
C TRP A 1093 -24.03 -7.06 -9.47
N ALA A 1094 -24.02 -5.99 -8.66
CA ALA A 1094 -25.14 -5.61 -7.81
C ALA A 1094 -26.34 -5.14 -8.65
N GLY A 1095 -26.09 -4.47 -9.77
CA GLY A 1095 -27.08 -4.06 -10.78
C GLY A 1095 -27.66 -5.20 -11.63
N ARG A 1096 -27.04 -6.40 -11.59
CA ARG A 1096 -27.35 -7.57 -12.42
C ARG A 1096 -27.21 -7.29 -13.93
N GLU A 1097 -26.17 -6.54 -14.30
CA GLU A 1097 -25.79 -6.28 -15.69
C GLU A 1097 -25.12 -7.52 -16.31
N GLU A 1098 -25.18 -7.67 -17.64
CA GLU A 1098 -24.67 -8.85 -18.34
C GLU A 1098 -23.14 -8.82 -18.56
N ASP A 1099 -22.51 -7.66 -18.45
CA ASP A 1099 -21.09 -7.41 -18.76
C ASP A 1099 -20.16 -7.46 -17.53
N VAL A 1100 -20.60 -8.16 -16.48
CA VAL A 1100 -19.78 -8.48 -15.31
C VAL A 1100 -18.74 -9.53 -15.69
N ASP A 1101 -17.52 -9.41 -15.17
CA ASP A 1101 -16.53 -10.46 -15.29
C ASP A 1101 -17.09 -11.80 -14.75
N PRO A 1102 -17.09 -12.89 -15.54
CA PRO A 1102 -17.72 -14.14 -15.14
C PRO A 1102 -17.10 -14.78 -13.88
N GLN A 1103 -15.80 -14.64 -13.67
CA GLN A 1103 -15.13 -15.20 -12.48
C GLN A 1103 -15.46 -14.37 -11.25
N PHE A 1104 -15.44 -13.04 -11.38
CA PHE A 1104 -15.90 -12.13 -10.34
C PHE A 1104 -17.34 -12.43 -9.94
N ALA A 1105 -18.26 -12.50 -10.90
CA ALA A 1105 -19.67 -12.81 -10.66
C ALA A 1105 -19.85 -14.15 -9.93
N ARG A 1106 -19.12 -15.18 -10.37
CA ARG A 1106 -19.16 -16.53 -9.79
C ARG A 1106 -18.72 -16.56 -8.33
N VAL A 1107 -17.64 -15.85 -7.98
CA VAL A 1107 -17.18 -15.72 -6.58
C VAL A 1107 -18.18 -14.90 -5.77
N MET A 1108 -18.57 -13.71 -6.23
CA MET A 1108 -19.49 -12.85 -5.48
C MET A 1108 -20.86 -13.50 -5.26
N ASP A 1109 -21.43 -14.18 -6.26
CA ASP A 1109 -22.70 -14.90 -6.11
C ASP A 1109 -22.60 -16.10 -5.14
N SER A 1110 -21.39 -16.67 -4.96
CA SER A 1110 -21.16 -17.76 -4.02
C SER A 1110 -20.92 -17.27 -2.59
N PHE A 1111 -20.43 -16.05 -2.39
CA PHE A 1111 -19.97 -15.56 -1.07
C PHE A 1111 -20.72 -14.36 -0.51
N VAL A 1112 -21.44 -13.61 -1.34
CA VAL A 1112 -22.15 -12.39 -0.96
C VAL A 1112 -23.66 -12.61 -1.00
N ARG A 1113 -24.31 -12.51 0.14
CA ARG A 1113 -25.77 -12.52 0.24
C ARG A 1113 -26.33 -11.19 -0.25
N ARG A 1114 -27.08 -11.24 -1.34
CA ARG A 1114 -27.78 -10.09 -1.92
C ARG A 1114 -28.89 -9.56 -1.01
N GLY A 1115 -29.43 -8.39 -1.37
CA GLY A 1115 -30.38 -7.64 -0.56
C GLY A 1115 -31.70 -8.37 -0.31
N ASP A 1116 -32.00 -9.38 -1.13
CA ASP A 1116 -33.17 -10.26 -1.09
C ASP A 1116 -33.00 -11.54 -0.26
N LYS A 1117 -31.91 -11.68 0.51
CA LYS A 1117 -31.62 -12.88 1.32
C LYS A 1117 -32.75 -13.37 2.23
N ASP A 1118 -33.61 -12.47 2.70
CA ASP A 1118 -34.78 -12.83 3.52
C ASP A 1118 -35.89 -13.48 2.69
N ALA A 1119 -36.07 -13.03 1.45
CA ALA A 1119 -36.95 -13.66 0.46
C ALA A 1119 -36.41 -15.02 0.04
N VAL A 1120 -35.09 -15.14 -0.18
CA VAL A 1120 -34.41 -16.42 -0.43
C VAL A 1120 -34.65 -17.39 0.73
N GLY A 1121 -34.46 -16.96 1.98
CA GLY A 1121 -34.70 -17.79 3.16
C GLY A 1121 -36.16 -18.24 3.29
N THR A 1122 -37.11 -17.36 2.95
CA THR A 1122 -38.55 -17.68 2.92
C THR A 1122 -38.85 -18.74 1.87
N LEU A 1123 -38.35 -18.58 0.64
CA LEU A 1123 -38.57 -19.51 -0.46
C LEU A 1123 -37.90 -20.86 -0.20
N ALA A 1124 -36.64 -20.87 0.26
CA ALA A 1124 -35.91 -22.09 0.60
C ALA A 1124 -36.64 -22.92 1.66
N LYS A 1125 -37.17 -22.27 2.70
CA LYS A 1125 -37.97 -22.93 3.75
C LYS A 1125 -39.28 -23.52 3.21
N ALA A 1126 -39.94 -22.84 2.26
CA ALA A 1126 -41.14 -23.36 1.63
C ALA A 1126 -40.83 -24.57 0.73
N LEU A 1127 -39.82 -24.46 -0.14
CA LEU A 1127 -39.40 -25.55 -1.02
C LEU A 1127 -38.91 -26.77 -0.25
N GLY A 1128 -38.16 -26.58 0.85
CA GLY A 1128 -37.69 -27.67 1.71
C GLY A 1128 -38.82 -28.43 2.43
N ARG A 1129 -40.03 -27.85 2.53
CA ARG A 1129 -41.22 -28.50 3.11
C ARG A 1129 -42.15 -29.09 2.06
N SER A 1130 -41.97 -28.73 0.80
CA SER A 1130 -42.80 -29.19 -0.31
C SER A 1130 -42.45 -30.63 -0.72
N SER A 1131 -43.40 -31.30 -1.38
CA SER A 1131 -43.18 -32.61 -2.02
C SER A 1131 -42.71 -32.52 -3.48
N LEU A 1132 -42.25 -31.34 -3.92
CA LEU A 1132 -41.79 -31.13 -5.29
C LEU A 1132 -40.49 -31.91 -5.56
N SER A 1133 -40.31 -32.33 -6.80
CA SER A 1133 -39.05 -32.88 -7.29
C SER A 1133 -37.95 -31.82 -7.33
N GLU A 1134 -36.68 -32.24 -7.32
CA GLU A 1134 -35.54 -31.31 -7.43
C GLU A 1134 -35.56 -30.49 -8.74
N ALA A 1135 -36.07 -31.07 -9.83
CA ALA A 1135 -36.26 -30.36 -11.09
C ALA A 1135 -37.30 -29.23 -10.98
N GLU A 1136 -38.43 -29.48 -10.29
CA GLU A 1136 -39.45 -28.45 -10.05
C GLU A 1136 -38.95 -27.36 -9.09
N LYS A 1137 -38.23 -27.74 -8.02
CA LYS A 1137 -37.58 -26.77 -7.13
C LYS A 1137 -36.58 -25.92 -7.89
N SER A 1138 -35.81 -26.53 -8.79
CA SER A 1138 -34.87 -25.82 -9.64
C SER A 1138 -35.58 -24.86 -10.60
N ALA A 1139 -36.68 -25.27 -11.24
CA ALA A 1139 -37.47 -24.37 -12.08
C ALA A 1139 -37.97 -23.13 -11.31
N ILE A 1140 -38.45 -23.30 -10.06
CA ILE A 1140 -38.92 -22.19 -9.22
C ILE A 1140 -37.78 -21.22 -8.87
N TRP A 1141 -36.57 -21.73 -8.62
CA TRP A 1141 -35.41 -20.89 -8.38
C TRP A 1141 -34.97 -20.10 -9.63
N TYR A 1142 -35.06 -20.69 -10.83
CA TYR A 1142 -34.81 -19.96 -12.08
C TYR A 1142 -35.85 -18.85 -12.30
N GLU A 1143 -37.13 -19.12 -12.03
CA GLU A 1143 -38.19 -18.10 -12.08
C GLU A 1143 -37.93 -16.97 -11.09
N TYR A 1144 -37.54 -17.30 -9.86
CA TYR A 1144 -37.19 -16.32 -8.82
C TYR A 1144 -36.02 -15.43 -9.26
N ASP A 1145 -34.96 -16.03 -9.81
CA ASP A 1145 -33.74 -15.29 -10.14
C ASP A 1145 -33.89 -14.40 -11.38
N ALA A 1146 -34.80 -14.74 -12.29
CA ALA A 1146 -35.13 -13.94 -13.47
C ALA A 1146 -35.90 -12.64 -13.13
N LEU A 1147 -36.40 -12.48 -11.90
CA LEU A 1147 -37.12 -11.28 -11.49
C LEU A 1147 -36.16 -10.09 -11.31
N PRO A 1148 -36.47 -8.90 -11.85
CA PRO A 1148 -35.50 -7.81 -11.94
C PRO A 1148 -35.25 -7.08 -10.62
N THR A 1149 -36.24 -7.01 -9.72
CA THR A 1149 -36.17 -6.19 -8.51
C THR A 1149 -36.30 -7.01 -7.23
N VAL A 1150 -35.69 -6.53 -6.14
CA VAL A 1150 -35.81 -7.13 -4.80
C VAL A 1150 -37.29 -7.24 -4.39
N LYS A 1151 -38.07 -6.19 -4.61
CA LYS A 1151 -39.51 -6.17 -4.29
C LYS A 1151 -40.30 -7.23 -5.07
N ALA A 1152 -39.98 -7.46 -6.34
CA ALA A 1152 -40.63 -8.51 -7.14
C ALA A 1152 -40.27 -9.90 -6.59
N ARG A 1153 -39.02 -10.10 -6.17
CA ARG A 1153 -38.52 -11.35 -5.57
C ARG A 1153 -39.15 -11.62 -4.20
N GLU A 1154 -39.31 -10.60 -3.37
CA GLU A 1154 -40.04 -10.70 -2.09
C GLU A 1154 -41.50 -11.10 -2.31
N ALA A 1155 -42.19 -10.44 -3.26
CA ALA A 1155 -43.57 -10.77 -3.60
C ALA A 1155 -43.71 -12.21 -4.14
N PHE A 1156 -42.78 -12.64 -5.00
CA PHE A 1156 -42.76 -14.00 -5.53
C PHE A 1156 -42.51 -15.04 -4.44
N ALA A 1157 -41.51 -14.82 -3.58
CA ALA A 1157 -41.19 -15.74 -2.48
C ALA A 1157 -42.37 -15.88 -1.51
N ALA A 1158 -43.04 -14.77 -1.17
CA ALA A 1158 -44.25 -14.80 -0.34
C ALA A 1158 -45.40 -15.56 -1.01
N ALA A 1159 -45.66 -15.29 -2.30
CA ALA A 1159 -46.71 -15.97 -3.06
C ALA A 1159 -46.46 -17.47 -3.18
N LYS A 1160 -45.22 -17.89 -3.50
CA LYS A 1160 -44.84 -19.30 -3.58
C LYS A 1160 -44.85 -19.99 -2.21
N ALA A 1161 -44.46 -19.29 -1.14
CA ALA A 1161 -44.53 -19.84 0.21
C ALA A 1161 -45.97 -20.01 0.72
N GLU A 1162 -46.93 -19.29 0.15
CA GLU A 1162 -48.37 -19.52 0.38
C GLU A 1162 -48.89 -20.67 -0.49
N GLU A 1163 -48.53 -20.72 -1.77
CA GLU A 1163 -48.94 -21.78 -2.71
C GLU A 1163 -48.48 -23.18 -2.27
N LEU A 1164 -47.27 -23.29 -1.71
CA LEU A 1164 -46.67 -24.56 -1.30
C LEU A 1164 -47.11 -25.04 0.09
N ARG A 1165 -47.86 -24.21 0.84
CA ARG A 1165 -48.37 -24.55 2.18
C ARG A 1165 -49.75 -25.15 2.07
#